data_AF-A0A354RBN2-F1
#
_entry.id   AF-A0A354RBN2-F1
#
_cell.length_a   1.000
_cell.length_b   1.000
_cell.length_c   1.000
_cell.angle_alpha   90.00
_cell.angle_beta   90.00
_cell.angle_gamma   90.00
#
_symmetry.space_group_name_H-M   'P 1'
#
loop_
_entity.id
_entity.type
_entity.pdbx_description
1 polymer ?
#
loop_
_entity_poly.entity_id
_entity_poly.type
_entity_poly.pdbx_seq_one_letter_code
_entity_poly.pdbx_strand_id
1 'polypeptide(L)'
;MFAFSANVRASTAPTSVEGKKFILSDSDGVRSYLTTQLILDAGDYWDFKHENGDWEKGSFQWNTSGSLGTLKAGLPSSQDAYFELAYTFQSSDSGTFSYIKYELNDAGIFEIDEERDGTFQMSDYSTSDLPPFDTYFSDDFSSATTSQNYWYDNVETTWYGLQFEVNDGRLELIGTGTDFNELEFKATSKSLVTLRRDWIIQGDAFSNLNLPWGSWEANIGFKIEASHVDMEFYLGLGQGGTVAHLEYADSFGTDHDLYSRQFNEDLKQGTYRIRNDSDTKTLYAEYLINGNWNLIMSLNWETGAVNGMIGRYEGSSYQHSKWISMESKYGQPVIEFMIPSEYGTVKALSANQLGFNNFSVTSDEDSLPKAFEDLSGEVSRVNALIAQSTSDPEANLLRGLYALLEFVELDQSSDNSLKDFAVSLGVEESIRNFVLSDVSTLENYNFDLSDSFQAEELAELFEYSLIPALESADAYFSKIGSNQTITLSSEITGSDESITVDSADVYVLRSIVNILGGLASLQAAFDWDLNAGQTEALDNDPSIEVTAERIRDLNTNFGGIRSASLLTKSKNFLKTAVETYALASPLLRASSRLGTEERLFSLGSEDLNEESDFKGDLDELYLALHSNHNLREDGSTTDTLSLSNFFAGQVDIPTLLPELVGDQFETDQVSDPTLGGLFPNWDQARISALMLDAELSIPQPKGWMWFDSYPWVYSNEENSWIYLMPYDSKLMYYSVKRNAWLEMSASGNE
;
A
#
# COMPACT_ATOMS: atom_id res chain seq x y z
N MET A 1 -45.38 34.95 -33.91
CA MET A 1 -45.34 33.50 -33.64
C MET A 1 -43.97 33.06 -34.16
N PHE A 2 -42.89 33.12 -33.39
CA PHE A 2 -42.59 32.28 -32.24
C PHE A 2 -41.97 33.12 -31.10
N ALA A 3 -42.56 33.02 -29.91
CA ALA A 3 -41.92 33.44 -28.67
C ALA A 3 -41.05 32.27 -28.21
N PHE A 4 -39.75 32.50 -28.01
CA PHE A 4 -38.92 31.59 -27.23
C PHE A 4 -39.33 31.77 -25.76
N SER A 5 -40.17 30.86 -25.25
CA SER A 5 -40.23 30.63 -23.82
C SER A 5 -38.91 29.99 -23.43
N ALA A 6 -38.11 30.70 -22.62
CA ALA A 6 -37.11 30.04 -21.80
C ALA A 6 -37.88 29.10 -20.87
N ASN A 7 -37.99 27.83 -21.26
CA ASN A 7 -38.39 26.79 -20.34
C ASN A 7 -37.29 26.73 -19.30
N VAL A 8 -37.54 27.35 -18.15
CA VAL A 8 -36.93 26.95 -16.89
C VAL A 8 -37.20 25.45 -16.79
N ARG A 9 -36.23 24.61 -17.12
CA ARG A 9 -36.34 23.19 -16.84
C ARG A 9 -36.45 23.13 -15.32
N ALA A 10 -37.59 22.68 -14.80
CA ALA A 10 -37.66 22.25 -13.42
C ALA A 10 -36.55 21.20 -13.23
N SER A 11 -35.56 21.49 -12.40
CA SER A 11 -34.56 20.50 -12.04
C SER A 11 -35.24 19.43 -11.21
N THR A 12 -34.98 18.16 -11.55
CA THR A 12 -35.43 17.02 -10.77
C THR A 12 -34.38 16.70 -9.72
N ALA A 13 -34.80 16.38 -8.50
CA ALA A 13 -33.89 15.85 -7.48
C ALA A 13 -33.24 14.56 -8.00
N PRO A 14 -31.95 14.31 -7.70
CA PRO A 14 -31.24 13.14 -8.19
C PRO A 14 -31.75 11.88 -7.48
N THR A 15 -31.91 10.78 -8.23
CA THR A 15 -32.42 9.50 -7.68
C THR A 15 -31.47 8.82 -6.69
N SER A 16 -30.19 9.21 -6.71
CA SER A 16 -29.18 8.84 -5.72
C SER A 16 -28.33 10.08 -5.39
N VAL A 17 -27.88 10.15 -4.14
CA VAL A 17 -26.97 11.18 -3.63
C VAL A 17 -25.63 10.59 -3.17
N GLU A 18 -25.39 9.30 -3.44
CA GLU A 18 -24.09 8.66 -3.22
C GLU A 18 -22.98 9.36 -4.03
N GLY A 19 -21.82 9.54 -3.40
CA GLY A 19 -20.71 10.29 -4.00
C GLY A 19 -20.85 11.81 -3.89
N LYS A 20 -21.89 12.33 -3.22
CA LYS A 20 -22.17 13.77 -3.17
C LYS A 20 -21.75 14.41 -1.86
N LYS A 21 -21.36 15.69 -1.98
CA LYS A 21 -21.16 16.64 -0.91
C LYS A 21 -22.25 17.71 -0.96
N PHE A 22 -22.93 17.93 0.15
CA PHE A 22 -23.83 19.05 0.36
C PHE A 22 -23.19 20.06 1.31
N ILE A 23 -23.21 21.33 0.95
CA ILE A 23 -22.85 22.45 1.82
C ILE A 23 -24.16 23.14 2.20
N LEU A 24 -24.58 22.99 3.46
CA LEU A 24 -25.82 23.50 4.02
C LEU A 24 -25.53 24.79 4.78
N SER A 25 -26.29 25.85 4.50
CA SER A 25 -26.18 27.12 5.21
C SER A 25 -27.54 27.62 5.68
N ASP A 26 -27.64 27.86 6.98
CA ASP A 26 -28.83 28.34 7.69
C ASP A 26 -28.48 29.33 8.82
N SER A 27 -29.50 29.87 9.48
CA SER A 27 -29.35 30.84 10.57
C SER A 27 -30.57 30.86 11.48
N ASP A 28 -30.36 31.01 12.79
CA ASP A 28 -31.41 31.26 13.78
C ASP A 28 -31.77 32.76 13.92
N GLY A 29 -31.20 33.62 13.06
CA GLY A 29 -31.34 35.07 13.08
C GLY A 29 -30.30 35.81 13.93
N VAL A 30 -29.52 35.09 14.75
CA VAL A 30 -28.41 35.62 15.55
C VAL A 30 -27.08 34.99 15.11
N ARG A 31 -27.08 33.68 14.90
CA ARG A 31 -25.94 32.85 14.54
C ARG A 31 -26.11 32.33 13.12
N SER A 32 -24.99 32.02 12.48
CA SER A 32 -24.97 31.41 11.16
C SER A 32 -24.32 30.04 11.28
N TYR A 33 -24.97 29.03 10.74
CA TYR A 33 -24.52 27.65 10.76
C TYR A 33 -24.12 27.23 9.34
N LEU A 34 -23.08 26.41 9.27
CA LEU A 34 -22.56 25.87 8.03
C LEU A 34 -22.22 24.40 8.28
N THR A 35 -22.89 23.50 7.58
CA THR A 35 -22.67 22.06 7.70
C THR A 35 -22.24 21.50 6.35
N THR A 36 -21.20 20.68 6.33
CA THR A 36 -20.85 19.89 5.14
C THR A 36 -21.27 18.45 5.36
N GLN A 37 -22.19 17.97 4.53
CA GLN A 37 -22.68 16.60 4.55
C GLN A 37 -22.08 15.81 3.39
N LEU A 38 -21.44 14.68 3.69
CA LEU A 38 -20.80 13.79 2.74
C LEU A 38 -21.55 12.47 2.70
N ILE A 39 -22.05 12.11 1.52
CA ILE A 39 -22.73 10.84 1.29
C ILE A 39 -21.74 9.88 0.64
N LEU A 40 -21.13 9.00 1.45
CA LEU A 40 -20.11 8.08 0.98
C LEU A 40 -20.70 6.84 0.32
N ASP A 41 -21.83 6.34 0.84
CA ASP A 41 -22.55 5.18 0.32
C ASP A 41 -24.07 5.40 0.36
N ALA A 42 -24.85 4.40 -0.04
CA ALA A 42 -26.30 4.49 -0.17
C ALA A 42 -27.08 4.58 1.17
N GLY A 43 -26.41 4.48 2.33
CA GLY A 43 -27.07 4.39 3.64
C GLY A 43 -26.43 5.23 4.75
N ASP A 44 -25.16 5.61 4.63
CA ASP A 44 -24.40 6.36 5.63
C ASP A 44 -23.98 7.74 5.11
N TYR A 45 -23.87 8.69 6.04
CA TYR A 45 -23.32 10.01 5.77
C TYR A 45 -22.40 10.47 6.90
N TRP A 46 -21.58 11.47 6.59
CA TRP A 46 -20.81 12.24 7.55
C TRP A 46 -21.22 13.70 7.50
N ASP A 47 -21.55 14.28 8.65
CA ASP A 47 -21.75 15.71 8.80
C ASP A 47 -20.51 16.32 9.47
N PHE A 48 -20.04 17.43 8.91
CA PHE A 48 -19.02 18.29 9.50
C PHE A 48 -19.63 19.64 9.85
N LYS A 49 -19.62 19.97 11.14
CA LYS A 49 -20.11 21.24 11.69
C LYS A 49 -18.99 22.25 11.71
N HIS A 50 -19.07 23.28 10.87
CA HIS A 50 -18.01 24.28 10.74
C HIS A 50 -17.94 25.23 11.95
N GLU A 51 -18.98 25.28 12.77
CA GLU A 51 -19.03 26.15 13.94
C GLU A 51 -18.08 25.73 15.06
N ASN A 52 -17.86 24.43 15.21
CA ASN A 52 -17.10 23.84 16.30
C ASN A 52 -16.09 22.76 15.85
N GLY A 53 -16.13 22.36 14.58
CA GLY A 53 -15.20 21.38 13.99
C GLY A 53 -15.62 19.92 14.17
N ASP A 54 -16.88 19.68 14.55
CA ASP A 54 -17.34 18.36 14.92
C ASP A 54 -17.70 17.49 13.71
N TRP A 55 -17.33 16.22 13.80
CA TRP A 55 -17.70 15.19 12.83
C TRP A 55 -18.72 14.22 13.43
N GLU A 56 -19.83 14.02 12.71
CA GLU A 56 -20.91 13.11 13.09
C GLU A 56 -21.17 12.09 11.99
N LYS A 57 -21.28 10.81 12.36
CA LYS A 57 -21.66 9.75 11.41
C LYS A 57 -23.14 9.38 11.56
N GLY A 58 -23.92 9.52 10.50
CA GLY A 58 -25.32 9.13 10.51
C GLY A 58 -25.67 8.07 9.48
N SER A 59 -26.88 7.53 9.63
CA SER A 59 -27.55 6.70 8.63
C SER A 59 -28.81 7.40 8.14
N PHE A 60 -29.13 7.26 6.86
CA PHE A 60 -30.21 8.00 6.23
C PHE A 60 -31.05 7.20 5.25
N GLN A 61 -32.23 7.74 4.95
CA GLN A 61 -33.08 7.31 3.84
C GLN A 61 -33.27 8.46 2.87
N TRP A 62 -33.00 8.22 1.59
CA TRP A 62 -33.22 9.18 0.51
C TRP A 62 -34.49 8.87 -0.26
N ASN A 63 -35.38 9.86 -0.38
CA ASN A 63 -36.60 9.76 -1.17
C ASN A 63 -36.70 10.95 -2.13
N THR A 64 -37.19 10.73 -3.36
CA THR A 64 -37.35 11.80 -4.34
C THR A 64 -38.75 11.85 -4.94
N SER A 65 -39.26 13.07 -5.13
CA SER A 65 -40.51 13.33 -5.86
C SER A 65 -40.42 14.66 -6.63
N GLY A 66 -40.11 14.59 -7.93
CA GLY A 66 -39.98 15.78 -8.78
C GLY A 66 -38.72 16.58 -8.45
N SER A 67 -38.86 17.84 -8.06
CA SER A 67 -37.76 18.71 -7.61
C SER A 67 -37.45 18.56 -6.11
N LEU A 68 -38.20 17.74 -5.39
CA LEU A 68 -38.02 17.50 -3.96
C LEU A 68 -37.19 16.23 -3.74
N GLY A 69 -36.09 16.37 -3.01
CA GLY A 69 -35.36 15.27 -2.38
C GLY A 69 -35.52 15.37 -0.87
N THR A 70 -35.71 14.25 -0.19
CA THR A 70 -35.86 14.20 1.27
C THR A 70 -34.86 13.22 1.83
N LEU A 71 -33.97 13.72 2.68
CA LEU A 71 -33.11 12.91 3.53
C LEU A 71 -33.77 12.81 4.90
N LYS A 72 -33.95 11.60 5.39
CA LYS A 72 -34.44 11.33 6.74
C LYS A 72 -33.41 10.51 7.49
N ALA A 73 -32.97 11.00 8.65
CA ALA A 73 -31.95 10.35 9.47
C ALA A 73 -32.35 10.32 10.95
N GLY A 74 -31.96 9.25 11.65
CA GLY A 74 -32.08 9.17 13.10
C GLY A 74 -30.97 9.97 13.79
N LEU A 75 -31.22 10.51 14.98
CA LEU A 75 -30.20 11.26 15.71
C LEU A 75 -29.18 10.33 16.40
N PRO A 76 -27.93 10.78 16.61
CA PRO A 76 -26.90 10.00 17.27
C PRO A 76 -27.31 9.40 18.62
N SER A 77 -28.13 10.07 19.44
CA SER A 77 -28.42 9.64 20.82
C SER A 77 -29.84 9.14 21.10
N SER A 78 -30.74 9.05 20.11
CA SER A 78 -32.13 8.62 20.40
C SER A 78 -32.85 7.90 19.26
N GLN A 79 -33.57 6.84 19.61
CA GLN A 79 -34.68 6.31 18.79
C GLN A 79 -35.94 7.19 18.88
N ASP A 80 -35.94 8.11 19.83
CA ASP A 80 -37.03 9.01 20.17
C ASP A 80 -36.88 10.38 19.49
N ALA A 81 -35.89 10.55 18.62
CA ALA A 81 -35.80 11.72 17.77
C ALA A 81 -35.20 11.40 16.39
N TYR A 82 -35.67 12.11 15.38
CA TYR A 82 -35.15 12.04 14.01
C TYR A 82 -35.23 13.41 13.37
N PHE A 83 -34.44 13.64 12.33
CA PHE A 83 -34.58 14.84 11.53
C PHE A 83 -34.90 14.51 10.07
N GLU A 84 -35.57 15.45 9.41
CA GLU A 84 -35.84 15.43 7.98
C GLU A 84 -35.25 16.69 7.34
N LEU A 85 -34.42 16.49 6.33
CA LEU A 85 -33.92 17.52 5.43
C LEU A 85 -34.67 17.41 4.10
N ALA A 86 -35.57 18.37 3.85
CA ALA A 86 -36.35 18.46 2.62
C ALA A 86 -35.70 19.45 1.63
N TYR A 87 -34.91 18.92 0.70
CA TYR A 87 -34.21 19.67 -0.34
C TYR A 87 -35.14 19.98 -1.52
N THR A 88 -35.39 21.26 -1.76
CA THR A 88 -36.07 21.76 -2.95
C THR A 88 -35.03 22.24 -3.97
N PHE A 89 -34.78 21.42 -4.99
CA PHE A 89 -33.82 21.71 -6.05
C PHE A 89 -34.33 22.85 -6.94
N GLN A 90 -33.51 23.89 -7.08
CA GLN A 90 -33.74 25.03 -7.97
C GLN A 90 -32.85 24.96 -9.22
N SER A 91 -31.69 24.31 -9.11
CA SER A 91 -30.83 23.87 -10.21
C SER A 91 -30.44 22.39 -10.01
N SER A 92 -29.50 21.88 -10.81
CA SER A 92 -28.95 20.52 -10.64
C SER A 92 -28.04 20.37 -9.42
N ASP A 93 -27.57 21.48 -8.86
CA ASP A 93 -26.48 21.57 -7.88
C ASP A 93 -26.78 22.57 -6.74
N SER A 94 -27.99 23.15 -6.68
CA SER A 94 -28.33 24.11 -5.62
C SER A 94 -29.83 24.22 -5.42
N GLY A 95 -30.19 24.73 -4.25
CA GLY A 95 -31.57 25.02 -3.89
C GLY A 95 -31.73 25.47 -2.45
N THR A 96 -32.93 25.25 -1.93
CA THR A 96 -33.27 25.52 -0.52
C THR A 96 -33.56 24.21 0.18
N PHE A 97 -33.33 24.14 1.48
CA PHE A 97 -33.75 23.02 2.29
C PHE A 97 -34.59 23.50 3.48
N SER A 98 -35.44 22.61 3.98
CA SER A 98 -36.10 22.75 5.28
C SER A 98 -35.62 21.61 6.17
N TYR A 99 -35.11 21.96 7.34
CA TYR A 99 -34.69 21.06 8.41
C TYR A 99 -35.81 21.01 9.45
N ILE A 100 -36.29 19.81 9.76
CA ILE A 100 -37.26 19.60 10.84
C ILE A 100 -36.75 18.49 11.73
N LYS A 101 -36.51 18.82 13.00
CA LYS A 101 -36.21 17.86 14.06
C LYS A 101 -37.51 17.49 14.77
N TYR A 102 -37.71 16.19 14.93
CA TYR A 102 -38.83 15.62 15.65
C TYR A 102 -38.33 14.94 16.92
N GLU A 103 -38.99 15.16 18.05
CA GLU A 103 -38.72 14.50 19.32
C GLU A 103 -40.00 13.86 19.89
N LEU A 104 -39.85 12.74 20.59
CA LEU A 104 -40.96 12.03 21.23
C LEU A 104 -41.36 12.73 22.52
N ASN A 105 -42.62 13.15 22.64
CA ASN A 105 -43.13 13.71 23.89
C ASN A 105 -43.49 12.61 24.92
N ASP A 106 -43.83 13.04 26.15
CA ASP A 106 -44.26 12.17 27.26
C ASP A 106 -45.41 11.20 26.92
N ALA A 107 -46.17 11.46 25.85
CA ALA A 107 -47.27 10.61 25.38
C ALA A 107 -46.84 9.59 24.31
N GLY A 108 -45.56 9.54 23.94
CA GLY A 108 -45.01 8.66 22.92
C GLY A 108 -45.31 9.12 21.49
N ILE A 109 -45.53 10.42 21.28
CA ILE A 109 -45.85 11.01 19.97
C ILE A 109 -44.70 11.93 19.55
N PHE A 110 -44.22 11.77 18.32
CA PHE A 110 -43.26 12.70 17.72
C PHE A 110 -43.89 14.08 17.49
N GLU A 111 -43.31 15.12 18.08
CA GLU A 111 -43.62 16.52 17.84
C GLU A 111 -42.40 17.25 17.28
N ILE A 112 -42.64 18.39 16.63
CA ILE A 112 -41.56 19.22 16.06
C ILE A 112 -40.87 19.94 17.23
N ASP A 113 -39.58 19.66 17.40
CA ASP A 113 -38.71 20.31 18.38
C ASP A 113 -38.04 21.53 17.75
N GLU A 114 -37.50 21.38 16.53
CA GLU A 114 -36.80 22.44 15.82
C GLU A 114 -37.19 22.46 14.34
N GLU A 115 -37.33 23.68 13.78
CA GLU A 115 -37.55 23.90 12.35
C GLU A 115 -36.66 25.05 11.87
N ARG A 116 -35.90 24.79 10.80
CA ARG A 116 -34.99 25.77 10.18
C ARG A 116 -35.08 25.69 8.67
N ASP A 117 -34.89 26.80 8.00
CA ASP A 117 -34.81 26.88 6.54
C ASP A 117 -33.44 27.42 6.12
N GLY A 118 -32.90 26.89 5.03
CA GLY A 118 -31.59 27.26 4.55
C GLY A 118 -31.41 27.09 3.05
N THR A 119 -30.16 27.28 2.61
CA THR A 119 -29.74 27.03 1.23
C THR A 119 -28.70 25.94 1.18
N PHE A 120 -28.66 25.18 0.09
CA PHE A 120 -27.63 24.17 -0.13
C PHE A 120 -26.93 24.34 -1.47
N GLN A 121 -25.66 23.92 -1.50
CA GLN A 121 -24.92 23.63 -2.73
C GLN A 121 -24.54 22.16 -2.73
N MET A 122 -24.65 21.50 -3.88
CA MET A 122 -24.34 20.09 -4.07
C MET A 122 -23.26 19.92 -5.13
N SER A 123 -22.28 19.09 -4.84
CA SER A 123 -21.17 18.76 -5.74
C SER A 123 -20.74 17.31 -5.52
N ASP A 124 -19.85 16.78 -6.36
CA ASP A 124 -19.13 15.55 -6.03
C ASP A 124 -18.12 15.86 -4.93
N TYR A 125 -17.95 14.95 -3.96
CA TYR A 125 -16.88 15.11 -2.97
C TYR A 125 -15.52 14.76 -3.61
N SER A 126 -14.46 15.32 -3.05
CA SER A 126 -13.06 14.98 -3.33
C SER A 126 -12.44 14.29 -2.13
N THR A 127 -11.28 13.67 -2.29
CA THR A 127 -10.55 13.04 -1.17
C THR A 127 -10.21 14.05 -0.07
N SER A 128 -9.94 15.32 -0.42
CA SER A 128 -9.71 16.38 0.57
C SER A 128 -10.95 16.78 1.38
N ASP A 129 -12.14 16.34 0.97
CA ASP A 129 -13.36 16.55 1.74
C ASP A 129 -13.60 15.43 2.76
N LEU A 130 -12.95 14.27 2.62
CA LEU A 130 -13.18 13.13 3.50
C LEU A 130 -12.83 13.48 4.95
N PRO A 131 -13.51 12.86 5.93
CA PRO A 131 -13.13 13.01 7.33
C PRO A 131 -11.66 12.61 7.53
N PRO A 132 -10.93 13.23 8.47
CA PRO A 132 -9.50 13.01 8.69
C PRO A 132 -9.25 11.70 9.45
N PHE A 133 -9.61 10.57 8.82
CA PHE A 133 -9.49 9.24 9.39
C PHE A 133 -8.03 8.92 9.74
N ASP A 134 -7.83 8.39 10.94
CA ASP A 134 -6.57 7.92 11.50
C ASP A 134 -5.39 8.88 11.25
N THR A 135 -5.67 10.18 11.33
CA THR A 135 -4.65 11.23 11.22
C THR A 135 -4.01 11.45 12.58
N TYR A 136 -2.69 11.25 12.67
CA TYR A 136 -1.90 11.39 13.89
C TYR A 136 -1.05 12.67 13.85
N PHE A 137 -0.86 13.33 14.99
CA PHE A 137 -0.08 14.57 15.07
C PHE A 137 0.45 14.84 16.49
N SER A 138 1.41 15.76 16.59
CA SER A 138 1.85 16.35 17.85
C SER A 138 1.95 17.86 17.70
N ASP A 139 1.36 18.60 18.64
CA ASP A 139 1.38 20.05 18.70
C ASP A 139 1.98 20.50 20.03
N ASP A 140 3.09 21.23 19.97
CA ASP A 140 3.73 21.87 21.12
C ASP A 140 3.27 23.33 21.30
N PHE A 141 2.30 23.77 20.49
CA PHE A 141 1.72 25.11 20.47
C PHE A 141 2.75 26.24 20.33
N SER A 142 3.94 25.94 19.79
CA SER A 142 5.00 26.94 19.56
C SER A 142 4.64 27.97 18.48
N SER A 143 3.67 27.64 17.62
CA SER A 143 3.28 28.44 16.44
C SER A 143 1.80 28.30 16.13
N ALA A 144 1.04 29.39 16.23
CA ALA A 144 -0.37 29.42 15.86
C ALA A 144 -0.62 28.97 14.41
N THR A 145 0.29 29.30 13.48
CA THR A 145 0.19 28.87 12.07
C THR A 145 0.40 27.37 11.93
N THR A 146 1.24 26.77 12.77
CA THR A 146 1.45 25.31 12.77
C THR A 146 0.22 24.61 13.35
N SER A 147 -0.29 25.10 14.48
CA SER A 147 -1.49 24.56 15.15
C SER A 147 -2.73 24.59 14.25
N GLN A 148 -2.86 25.57 13.35
CA GLN A 148 -3.94 25.61 12.36
C GLN A 148 -3.99 24.38 11.43
N ASN A 149 -2.90 23.63 11.29
CA ASN A 149 -2.90 22.38 10.54
C ASN A 149 -3.60 21.23 11.29
N TYR A 150 -3.69 21.30 12.62
CA TYR A 150 -4.17 20.22 13.48
C TYR A 150 -5.52 20.50 14.13
N TRP A 151 -5.93 21.76 14.24
CA TRP A 151 -7.16 22.17 14.91
C TRP A 151 -8.12 22.84 13.94
N TYR A 152 -9.42 22.62 14.12
CA TYR A 152 -10.45 23.40 13.44
C TYR A 152 -10.66 24.75 14.14
N ASP A 153 -11.04 25.76 13.36
CA ASP A 153 -11.49 27.02 13.93
C ASP A 153 -12.84 26.80 14.63
N ASN A 154 -12.93 27.15 15.92
CA ASN A 154 -14.18 27.09 16.67
C ASN A 154 -14.76 28.49 16.80
N VAL A 155 -15.71 28.84 15.93
CA VAL A 155 -16.43 30.12 15.99
C VAL A 155 -17.54 30.10 17.04
N GLU A 156 -18.05 28.93 17.43
CA GLU A 156 -19.06 28.77 18.47
C GLU A 156 -18.62 29.40 19.81
N THR A 157 -17.37 29.19 20.23
CA THR A 157 -16.81 29.80 21.45
C THR A 157 -17.00 31.32 21.50
N THR A 158 -16.89 31.99 20.34
CA THR A 158 -17.03 33.45 20.24
C THR A 158 -18.47 33.93 20.45
N TRP A 159 -19.47 33.09 20.16
CA TRP A 159 -20.87 33.38 20.45
C TRP A 159 -21.14 33.51 21.95
N TYR A 160 -20.28 32.90 22.77
CA TYR A 160 -20.34 32.91 24.22
C TYR A 160 -19.25 33.78 24.87
N GLY A 161 -18.56 34.61 24.09
CA GLY A 161 -17.57 35.59 24.60
C GLY A 161 -16.20 35.00 24.95
N LEU A 162 -15.88 33.82 24.41
CA LEU A 162 -14.62 33.11 24.61
C LEU A 162 -13.88 32.91 23.29
N GLN A 163 -12.61 32.54 23.37
CA GLN A 163 -11.81 32.11 22.23
C GLN A 163 -10.62 31.26 22.68
N PHE A 164 -10.19 30.36 21.80
CA PHE A 164 -8.90 29.69 21.92
C PHE A 164 -7.79 30.58 21.36
N GLU A 165 -6.68 30.69 22.08
CA GLU A 165 -5.51 31.43 21.61
C GLU A 165 -4.24 30.62 21.84
N VAL A 166 -3.36 30.62 20.83
CA VAL A 166 -2.02 30.04 20.94
C VAL A 166 -1.03 31.15 21.28
N ASN A 167 -0.54 31.16 22.52
CA ASN A 167 0.33 32.20 23.06
C ASN A 167 1.52 31.58 23.81
N ASP A 168 2.73 32.12 23.59
CA ASP A 168 3.94 31.75 24.34
C ASP A 168 4.19 30.21 24.46
N GLY A 169 3.87 29.45 23.40
CA GLY A 169 4.07 27.99 23.37
C GLY A 169 2.95 27.19 24.04
N ARG A 170 1.72 27.71 24.08
CA ARG A 170 0.58 27.12 24.80
C ARG A 170 -0.73 27.39 24.10
N LEU A 171 -1.68 26.46 24.23
CA LEU A 171 -3.09 26.68 23.91
C LEU A 171 -3.83 27.14 25.17
N GLU A 172 -4.57 28.24 25.07
CA GLU A 172 -5.26 28.84 26.21
C GLU A 172 -6.72 29.18 25.86
N LEU A 173 -7.63 28.96 26.82
CA LEU A 173 -8.98 29.50 26.76
C LEU A 173 -8.99 30.88 27.43
N ILE A 174 -9.44 31.90 26.71
CA ILE A 174 -9.51 33.28 27.22
C ILE A 174 -10.86 33.92 26.92
N GLY A 175 -11.18 35.00 27.65
CA GLY A 175 -12.39 35.80 27.44
C GLY A 175 -13.32 35.83 28.65
N THR A 176 -14.61 36.05 28.43
CA THR A 176 -15.61 36.05 29.50
C THR A 176 -16.87 35.37 29.00
N GLY A 177 -17.15 34.18 29.54
CA GLY A 177 -18.37 33.43 29.26
C GLY A 177 -19.62 34.29 29.53
N THR A 178 -20.49 34.40 28.55
CA THR A 178 -21.70 35.26 28.63
C THR A 178 -22.97 34.52 28.97
N ASP A 179 -22.97 33.18 28.90
CA ASP A 179 -24.07 32.32 29.30
C ASP A 179 -23.64 31.46 30.49
N PHE A 180 -24.53 31.28 31.47
CA PHE A 180 -24.27 30.45 32.65
C PHE A 180 -24.79 29.03 32.49
N ASN A 181 -25.60 28.76 31.45
CA ASN A 181 -26.08 27.43 31.12
C ASN A 181 -25.11 26.69 30.18
N GLU A 182 -24.20 27.41 29.52
CA GLU A 182 -23.19 26.85 28.63
C GLU A 182 -21.81 27.00 29.28
N LEU A 183 -21.25 25.89 29.77
CA LEU A 183 -20.01 25.90 30.54
C LEU A 183 -18.90 25.06 29.93
N GLU A 184 -19.13 24.36 28.83
CA GLU A 184 -18.19 23.40 28.26
C GLU A 184 -17.84 23.78 26.82
N PHE A 185 -16.54 23.85 26.53
CA PHE A 185 -16.06 24.28 25.22
C PHE A 185 -14.90 23.41 24.76
N LYS A 186 -14.97 23.01 23.48
CA LYS A 186 -14.06 22.02 22.90
C LYS A 186 -13.22 22.68 21.79
N ALA A 187 -11.91 22.52 21.88
CA ALA A 187 -11.03 22.69 20.73
C ALA A 187 -10.95 21.34 20.03
N THR A 188 -11.48 21.29 18.80
CA THR A 188 -11.67 20.05 18.07
C THR A 188 -10.54 19.82 17.08
N SER A 189 -9.93 18.62 17.12
CA SER A 189 -8.80 18.29 16.26
C SER A 189 -9.24 17.81 14.87
N LYS A 190 -8.32 17.93 13.91
CA LYS A 190 -8.39 17.39 12.55
C LYS A 190 -7.93 15.94 12.55
N SER A 191 -8.57 15.11 13.36
CA SER A 191 -8.26 13.69 13.52
C SER A 191 -9.53 12.91 13.89
N LEU A 192 -9.70 11.73 13.31
CA LEU A 192 -10.74 10.76 13.67
C LEU A 192 -10.09 9.38 13.82
N VAL A 193 -9.90 8.93 15.05
CA VAL A 193 -9.20 7.68 15.35
C VAL A 193 -10.17 6.50 15.45
N THR A 194 -9.85 5.39 14.78
CA THR A 194 -10.60 4.13 14.90
C THR A 194 -10.28 3.40 16.21
N LEU A 195 -11.27 2.73 16.80
CA LEU A 195 -11.02 1.87 17.98
C LEU A 195 -10.39 0.51 17.63
N ARG A 196 -10.22 0.21 16.34
CA ARG A 196 -9.59 -1.02 15.85
C ARG A 196 -8.07 -1.01 15.88
N ARG A 197 -7.46 0.15 16.13
CA ARG A 197 -6.02 0.36 16.14
C ARG A 197 -5.57 0.87 17.50
N ASP A 198 -4.33 0.59 17.87
CA ASP A 198 -3.73 1.13 19.08
C ASP A 198 -3.35 2.61 18.85
N TRP A 199 -3.75 3.47 19.78
CA TRP A 199 -3.41 4.89 19.73
C TRP A 199 -3.36 5.50 21.12
N ILE A 200 -2.70 6.65 21.23
CA ILE A 200 -2.54 7.43 22.44
C ILE A 200 -2.89 8.89 22.17
N ILE A 201 -3.86 9.43 22.90
CA ILE A 201 -4.08 10.87 23.06
C ILE A 201 -3.34 11.31 24.31
N GLN A 202 -2.49 12.32 24.23
CA GLN A 202 -1.69 12.79 25.37
C GLN A 202 -1.66 14.32 25.41
N GLY A 203 -1.58 14.89 26.61
CA GLY A 203 -1.40 16.34 26.76
C GLY A 203 -1.00 16.79 28.17
N ASP A 204 -0.39 17.98 28.22
CA ASP A 204 0.08 18.62 29.45
C ASP A 204 -0.80 19.80 29.85
N ALA A 205 -1.80 19.55 30.68
CA ALA A 205 -2.73 20.56 31.17
C ALA A 205 -2.11 21.40 32.30
N PHE A 206 -2.45 22.69 32.37
CA PHE A 206 -2.07 23.57 33.46
C PHE A 206 -3.22 24.47 33.93
N SER A 207 -3.17 24.90 35.18
CA SER A 207 -4.09 25.88 35.76
C SER A 207 -3.40 26.74 36.81
N ASN A 208 -3.44 28.06 36.59
CA ASN A 208 -3.02 29.08 37.56
C ASN A 208 -4.22 29.79 38.20
N LEU A 209 -5.42 29.21 38.08
CA LEU A 209 -6.62 29.74 38.70
C LEU A 209 -6.52 29.71 40.23
N ASN A 210 -7.06 30.76 40.85
CA ASN A 210 -7.23 30.86 42.30
C ASN A 210 -8.72 30.84 42.65
N LEU A 211 -9.33 29.67 42.49
CA LEU A 211 -10.75 29.42 42.72
C LEU A 211 -10.92 28.15 43.57
N PRO A 212 -10.67 28.23 44.89
CA PRO A 212 -10.73 27.06 45.77
C PRO A 212 -12.13 26.43 45.88
N TRP A 213 -13.18 27.23 45.63
CA TRP A 213 -14.58 26.80 45.68
C TRP A 213 -15.30 26.88 44.34
N GLY A 214 -14.55 26.98 43.24
CA GLY A 214 -15.11 27.04 41.88
C GLY A 214 -15.16 25.68 41.18
N SER A 215 -15.89 25.62 40.07
CA SER A 215 -15.86 24.51 39.09
C SER A 215 -15.02 24.95 37.90
N TRP A 216 -14.07 24.12 37.47
CA TRP A 216 -13.27 24.33 36.25
C TRP A 216 -12.51 23.05 35.94
N GLU A 217 -12.30 22.79 34.65
CA GLU A 217 -11.55 21.63 34.13
C GLU A 217 -10.82 22.00 32.85
N ALA A 218 -9.69 21.33 32.60
CA ALA A 218 -8.94 21.34 31.35
C ALA A 218 -8.56 19.89 31.04
N ASN A 219 -9.28 19.30 30.09
CA ASN A 219 -9.28 17.87 29.81
C ASN A 219 -8.78 17.59 28.39
N ILE A 220 -7.99 16.53 28.24
CA ILE A 220 -7.89 15.83 26.95
C ILE A 220 -9.03 14.82 26.86
N GLY A 221 -9.46 14.52 25.66
CA GLY A 221 -10.48 13.50 25.47
C GLY A 221 -10.72 13.17 24.02
N PHE A 222 -11.77 12.42 23.79
CA PHE A 222 -12.36 12.27 22.49
C PHE A 222 -13.87 12.05 22.62
N LYS A 223 -14.57 12.31 21.53
CA LYS A 223 -16.01 12.08 21.42
C LYS A 223 -16.34 11.14 20.27
N ILE A 224 -17.42 10.40 20.41
CA ILE A 224 -17.99 9.52 19.38
C ILE A 224 -19.44 9.93 19.19
N GLU A 225 -19.74 10.57 18.07
CA GLU A 225 -21.09 10.91 17.65
C GLU A 225 -21.45 10.08 16.41
N ALA A 226 -22.28 9.07 16.61
CA ALA A 226 -22.73 8.22 15.52
C ALA A 226 -24.19 7.78 15.71
N SER A 227 -24.89 7.35 14.66
CA SER A 227 -26.25 6.82 14.82
C SER A 227 -26.34 5.81 15.98
N HIS A 228 -27.20 6.13 16.95
CA HIS A 228 -27.50 5.39 18.19
C HIS A 228 -26.41 5.35 19.27
N VAL A 229 -25.34 6.14 19.14
CA VAL A 229 -24.31 6.35 20.15
C VAL A 229 -23.90 7.82 20.23
N ASP A 230 -23.93 8.36 21.44
CA ASP A 230 -23.20 9.57 21.82
C ASP A 230 -22.37 9.24 23.06
N MET A 231 -21.05 9.42 22.96
CA MET A 231 -20.11 9.05 24.01
C MET A 231 -18.95 10.02 24.06
N GLU A 232 -18.62 10.47 25.26
CA GLU A 232 -17.47 11.31 25.49
C GLU A 232 -16.59 10.75 26.61
N PHE A 233 -15.27 10.78 26.41
CA PHE A 233 -14.33 10.23 27.37
C PHE A 233 -13.16 11.18 27.60
N TYR A 234 -13.08 11.73 28.81
CA TYR A 234 -12.18 12.81 29.17
C TYR A 234 -11.32 12.49 30.38
N LEU A 235 -10.15 13.12 30.39
CA LEU A 235 -9.18 13.07 31.47
C LEU A 235 -8.43 14.40 31.54
N GLY A 236 -8.27 14.95 32.73
CA GLY A 236 -7.42 16.12 32.88
C GLY A 236 -7.30 16.68 34.27
N LEU A 237 -7.03 17.98 34.29
CA LEU A 237 -6.83 18.77 35.50
C LEU A 237 -8.11 19.54 35.82
N GLY A 238 -8.66 19.33 37.00
CA GLY A 238 -9.85 20.04 37.47
C GLY A 238 -9.73 20.55 38.89
N GLN A 239 -10.81 21.12 39.39
CA GLN A 239 -10.88 21.57 40.78
C GLN A 239 -10.61 20.42 41.76
N GLY A 240 -9.51 20.53 42.50
CA GLY A 240 -9.13 19.58 43.55
C GLY A 240 -8.25 18.42 43.08
N GLY A 241 -7.80 18.37 41.82
CA GLY A 241 -6.81 17.40 41.35
C GLY A 241 -7.09 16.86 39.94
N THR A 242 -6.78 15.59 39.70
CA THR A 242 -7.05 14.92 38.42
C THR A 242 -8.50 14.44 38.37
N VAL A 243 -9.17 14.67 37.23
CA VAL A 243 -10.56 14.25 36.99
C VAL A 243 -10.62 13.42 35.71
N ALA A 244 -11.42 12.35 35.73
CA ALA A 244 -11.79 11.60 34.54
C ALA A 244 -13.30 11.45 34.48
N HIS A 245 -13.86 11.57 33.28
CA HIS A 245 -15.29 11.57 33.03
C HIS A 245 -15.57 10.67 31.80
N LEU A 246 -16.61 9.83 31.92
CA LEU A 246 -17.26 9.13 30.80
C LEU A 246 -18.75 9.51 30.76
N GLU A 247 -19.17 10.11 29.66
CA GLU A 247 -20.56 10.35 29.30
C GLU A 247 -20.98 9.37 28.22
N TYR A 248 -22.15 8.78 28.37
CA TYR A 248 -22.71 7.85 27.39
C TYR A 248 -24.23 7.95 27.36
N ALA A 249 -24.78 8.34 26.22
CA ALA A 249 -26.20 8.24 25.95
C ALA A 249 -26.52 6.92 25.24
N ASP A 250 -27.40 6.11 25.84
CA ASP A 250 -27.88 4.89 25.20
C ASP A 250 -28.87 5.19 24.05
N SER A 251 -29.17 4.19 23.21
CA SER A 251 -30.09 4.37 22.07
C SER A 251 -31.53 4.76 22.43
N PHE A 252 -31.88 4.84 23.72
CA PHE A 252 -33.17 5.26 24.24
C PHE A 252 -33.09 6.63 24.94
N GLY A 253 -32.02 7.39 24.73
CA GLY A 253 -31.82 8.72 25.31
C GLY A 253 -31.60 8.70 26.83
N THR A 254 -31.11 7.59 27.40
CA THR A 254 -30.71 7.58 28.81
C THR A 254 -29.24 7.98 28.94
N ASP A 255 -29.00 9.13 29.56
CA ASP A 255 -27.66 9.64 29.83
C ASP A 255 -27.04 8.97 31.06
N HIS A 256 -25.77 8.61 30.94
CA HIS A 256 -25.00 7.96 31.98
C HIS A 256 -23.69 8.71 32.23
N ASP A 257 -23.65 9.51 33.29
CA ASP A 257 -22.46 10.30 33.64
C ASP A 257 -21.66 9.59 34.74
N LEU A 258 -20.42 9.25 34.41
CA LEU A 258 -19.54 8.47 35.25
C LEU A 258 -18.25 9.25 35.50
N TYR A 259 -17.92 9.47 36.77
CA TYR A 259 -16.75 10.27 37.15
C TYR A 259 -15.78 9.51 38.07
N SER A 260 -14.52 9.89 37.97
CA SER A 260 -13.46 9.51 38.90
C SER A 260 -12.58 10.72 39.21
N ARG A 261 -12.10 10.82 40.45
CA ARG A 261 -11.30 11.96 40.90
C ARG A 261 -10.18 11.52 41.82
N GLN A 262 -8.96 11.92 41.49
CA GLN A 262 -7.80 11.78 42.36
C GLN A 262 -7.50 13.14 43.00
N PHE A 263 -7.72 13.24 44.32
CA PHE A 263 -7.55 14.50 45.04
C PHE A 263 -6.08 14.90 45.21
N ASN A 264 -5.75 16.11 44.77
CA ASN A 264 -4.51 16.82 45.01
C ASN A 264 -4.73 18.33 44.84
N GLU A 265 -5.06 19.04 45.93
CA GLU A 265 -5.42 20.47 45.91
C GLU A 265 -4.27 21.40 45.46
N ASP A 266 -3.03 20.94 45.56
CA ASP A 266 -1.83 21.70 45.18
C ASP A 266 -1.43 21.48 43.70
N LEU A 267 -2.14 20.60 42.97
CA LEU A 267 -1.80 20.28 41.58
C LEU A 267 -2.15 21.47 40.66
N LYS A 268 -1.11 22.04 40.03
CA LYS A 268 -1.23 23.17 39.08
C LYS A 268 -0.93 22.78 37.64
N GLN A 269 -0.36 21.60 37.44
CA GLN A 269 0.00 21.05 36.14
C GLN A 269 -0.03 19.53 36.22
N GLY A 270 -0.44 18.86 35.15
CA GLY A 270 -0.41 17.41 35.05
C GLY A 270 -0.22 16.96 33.60
N THR A 271 0.36 15.77 33.45
CA THR A 271 0.50 15.08 32.17
C THR A 271 -0.48 13.92 32.15
N TYR A 272 -1.29 13.85 31.10
CA TYR A 272 -2.42 12.96 30.97
C TYR A 272 -2.35 12.20 29.65
N ARG A 273 -2.81 10.95 29.63
CA ARG A 273 -3.05 10.22 28.39
C ARG A 273 -4.30 9.37 28.44
N ILE A 274 -4.92 9.22 27.28
CA ILE A 274 -5.92 8.19 27.00
C ILE A 274 -5.32 7.29 25.94
N ARG A 275 -5.20 5.99 26.22
CA ARG A 275 -4.74 5.01 25.23
C ARG A 275 -5.85 4.03 24.89
N ASN A 276 -5.97 3.70 23.60
CA ASN A 276 -6.75 2.56 23.14
C ASN A 276 -5.83 1.35 22.98
N ASP A 277 -6.36 0.19 23.36
CA ASP A 277 -5.73 -1.12 23.26
C ASP A 277 -6.74 -2.01 22.55
N SER A 278 -6.50 -2.23 21.26
CA SER A 278 -7.39 -2.92 20.35
C SER A 278 -7.51 -4.41 20.69
N ASP A 279 -6.42 -5.03 21.12
CA ASP A 279 -6.36 -6.43 21.56
C ASP A 279 -7.28 -6.70 22.76
N THR A 280 -7.22 -5.84 23.78
CA THR A 280 -8.07 -5.96 24.98
C THR A 280 -9.39 -5.19 24.85
N LYS A 281 -9.58 -4.47 23.75
CA LYS A 281 -10.74 -3.62 23.45
C LYS A 281 -11.04 -2.62 24.56
N THR A 282 -10.00 -2.03 25.11
CA THR A 282 -10.09 -1.23 26.33
C THR A 282 -9.40 0.12 26.18
N LEU A 283 -10.12 1.17 26.55
CA LEU A 283 -9.60 2.52 26.72
C LEU A 283 -9.10 2.70 28.15
N TYR A 284 -7.92 3.29 28.31
CA TYR A 284 -7.31 3.55 29.60
C TYR A 284 -7.03 5.04 29.75
N ALA A 285 -7.67 5.67 30.75
CA ALA A 285 -7.37 7.03 31.18
C ALA A 285 -6.30 6.98 32.27
N GLU A 286 -5.14 7.57 32.00
CA GLU A 286 -3.94 7.46 32.83
C GLU A 286 -3.27 8.83 33.05
N TYR A 287 -2.80 9.09 34.27
CA TYR A 287 -2.07 10.32 34.60
C TYR A 287 -0.65 10.00 35.08
N LEU A 288 0.29 10.89 34.81
CA LEU A 288 1.70 10.69 35.14
C LEU A 288 2.01 11.25 36.54
N ILE A 289 2.59 10.42 37.41
CA ILE A 289 3.13 10.87 38.69
C ILE A 289 4.43 10.12 38.99
N ASN A 290 5.47 10.87 39.39
CA ASN A 290 6.81 10.33 39.67
C ASN A 290 7.37 9.45 38.53
N GLY A 291 7.11 9.83 37.27
CA GLY A 291 7.55 9.10 36.08
C GLY A 291 6.81 7.78 35.80
N ASN A 292 5.72 7.48 36.50
CA ASN A 292 4.90 6.29 36.27
C ASN A 292 3.47 6.68 35.89
N TRP A 293 2.92 6.01 34.86
CA TRP A 293 1.53 6.14 34.48
C TRP A 293 0.63 5.42 35.48
N ASN A 294 -0.41 6.10 35.95
CA ASN A 294 -1.35 5.60 36.93
C ASN A 294 -2.76 5.62 36.33
N LEU A 295 -3.42 4.48 36.34
CA LEU A 295 -4.79 4.32 35.86
C LEU A 295 -5.77 5.02 36.80
N ILE A 296 -6.65 5.86 36.24
CA ILE A 296 -7.79 6.44 36.96
C ILE A 296 -9.12 5.84 36.53
N MET A 297 -9.29 5.54 35.24
CA MET A 297 -10.52 4.93 34.71
C MET A 297 -10.19 4.06 33.49
N SER A 298 -10.92 2.97 33.30
CA SER A 298 -10.86 2.18 32.06
C SER A 298 -12.25 1.82 31.56
N LEU A 299 -12.45 1.81 30.25
CA LEU A 299 -13.69 1.42 29.58
C LEU A 299 -13.38 0.32 28.55
N ASN A 300 -14.02 -0.83 28.66
CA ASN A 300 -14.01 -1.83 27.59
C ASN A 300 -15.08 -1.45 26.55
N TRP A 301 -14.67 -1.03 25.36
CA TRP A 301 -15.57 -0.44 24.36
C TRP A 301 -16.39 -1.48 23.58
N GLU A 302 -16.09 -2.78 23.73
CA GLU A 302 -16.94 -3.85 23.21
C GLU A 302 -18.09 -4.18 24.17
N THR A 303 -17.80 -4.23 25.47
CA THR A 303 -18.74 -4.72 26.49
C THR A 303 -19.41 -3.63 27.30
N GLY A 304 -18.86 -2.42 27.37
CA GLY A 304 -19.34 -1.34 28.22
C GLY A 304 -19.00 -1.51 29.69
N ALA A 305 -17.99 -2.32 30.00
CA ALA A 305 -17.50 -2.50 31.35
C ALA A 305 -16.56 -1.35 31.73
N VAL A 306 -16.84 -0.67 32.85
CA VAL A 306 -16.06 0.48 33.36
C VAL A 306 -15.45 0.14 34.71
N ASN A 307 -14.18 0.46 34.91
CA ASN A 307 -13.47 0.31 36.20
C ASN A 307 -12.83 1.64 36.64
N GLY A 308 -12.56 1.79 37.95
CA GLY A 308 -11.80 2.93 38.50
C GLY A 308 -12.65 4.13 38.96
N MET A 309 -13.96 3.96 39.03
CA MET A 309 -14.92 5.02 39.34
C MET A 309 -14.93 5.38 40.83
N ILE A 310 -15.06 6.66 41.15
CA ILE A 310 -15.13 7.16 42.53
C ILE A 310 -16.42 7.97 42.67
N GLY A 311 -17.55 7.27 42.82
CA GLY A 311 -18.89 7.82 43.04
C GLY A 311 -19.59 7.16 44.24
N ARG A 312 -20.94 7.07 44.24
CA ARG A 312 -21.78 6.52 45.34
C ARG A 312 -21.40 5.10 45.82
N TYR A 313 -20.51 4.43 45.10
CA TYR A 313 -19.90 3.15 45.39
C TYR A 313 -18.40 3.26 45.07
N GLU A 314 -17.56 3.50 46.08
CA GLU A 314 -16.10 3.56 45.91
C GLU A 314 -15.56 2.19 45.43
N GLY A 315 -14.72 2.18 44.41
CA GLY A 315 -13.99 0.98 43.97
C GLY A 315 -14.82 -0.06 43.21
N SER A 316 -15.97 0.34 42.65
CA SER A 316 -16.86 -0.56 41.90
C SER A 316 -16.50 -0.65 40.40
N SER A 317 -16.67 -1.84 39.83
CA SER A 317 -16.89 -2.03 38.39
C SER A 317 -18.35 -1.68 38.06
N TYR A 318 -18.57 -0.91 36.99
CA TYR A 318 -19.91 -0.66 36.43
C TYR A 318 -20.04 -1.36 35.08
N GLN A 319 -21.27 -1.76 34.76
CA GLN A 319 -21.60 -2.43 33.51
C GLN A 319 -22.79 -1.71 32.90
N HIS A 320 -22.60 -1.09 31.73
CA HIS A 320 -23.73 -0.54 30.99
C HIS A 320 -24.65 -1.67 30.53
N SER A 321 -25.92 -1.58 30.87
CA SER A 321 -26.91 -2.63 30.60
C SER A 321 -27.41 -2.67 29.15
N LYS A 322 -27.13 -1.63 28.37
CA LYS A 322 -27.55 -1.45 26.97
C LYS A 322 -26.39 -0.93 26.09
N TRP A 323 -25.17 -1.35 26.41
CA TRP A 323 -23.99 -0.97 25.65
C TRP A 323 -24.07 -1.50 24.21
N ILE A 324 -23.65 -0.69 23.25
CA ILE A 324 -23.43 -1.08 21.87
C ILE A 324 -21.92 -1.05 21.63
N SER A 325 -21.38 -2.11 21.01
CA SER A 325 -19.95 -2.16 20.68
C SER A 325 -19.54 -0.97 19.81
N MET A 326 -18.40 -0.37 20.14
CA MET A 326 -17.84 0.78 19.42
C MET A 326 -16.85 0.37 18.31
N GLU A 327 -16.73 -0.91 18.00
CA GLU A 327 -15.72 -1.46 17.07
C GLU A 327 -15.68 -0.80 15.68
N SER A 328 -16.82 -0.32 15.17
CA SER A 328 -16.93 0.35 13.86
C SER A 328 -17.02 1.87 13.94
N LYS A 329 -16.80 2.44 15.12
CA LYS A 329 -16.94 3.87 15.40
C LYS A 329 -15.58 4.56 15.40
N TYR A 330 -15.59 5.86 15.15
CA TYR A 330 -14.42 6.72 15.21
C TYR A 330 -14.58 7.70 16.36
N GLY A 331 -13.50 7.91 17.11
CA GLY A 331 -13.39 8.94 18.12
C GLY A 331 -12.70 10.16 17.54
N GLN A 332 -13.26 11.35 17.77
CA GLN A 332 -12.62 12.61 17.43
C GLN A 332 -11.86 13.13 18.65
N PRO A 333 -10.52 13.18 18.63
CA PRO A 333 -9.74 13.74 19.74
C PRO A 333 -10.03 15.24 19.91
N VAL A 334 -10.17 15.67 21.16
CA VAL A 334 -10.49 17.05 21.53
C VAL A 334 -9.73 17.48 22.78
N ILE A 335 -9.63 18.79 22.95
CA ILE A 335 -9.35 19.42 24.24
C ILE A 335 -10.63 20.06 24.72
N GLU A 336 -11.07 19.72 25.93
CA GLU A 336 -12.25 20.28 26.56
C GLU A 336 -11.86 21.20 27.73
N PHE A 337 -12.59 22.30 27.85
CA PHE A 337 -12.54 23.19 29.00
C PHE A 337 -13.91 23.35 29.62
N MET A 338 -13.99 23.16 30.93
CA MET A 338 -15.12 23.63 31.73
C MET A 338 -14.82 25.04 32.26
N ILE A 339 -15.62 26.04 31.86
CA ILE A 339 -15.38 27.44 32.21
C ILE A 339 -15.38 27.61 33.73
N PRO A 340 -14.40 28.35 34.28
CA PRO A 340 -14.39 28.63 35.70
C PRO A 340 -15.63 29.38 36.20
N SER A 341 -16.37 28.75 37.11
CA SER A 341 -17.51 29.36 37.78
C SER A 341 -17.34 29.27 39.30
N GLU A 342 -17.85 30.25 40.05
CA GLU A 342 -17.84 30.20 41.51
C GLU A 342 -19.14 30.81 42.06
N TYR A 343 -19.86 30.06 42.89
CA TYR A 343 -21.18 30.44 43.43
C TYR A 343 -22.18 30.87 42.34
N GLY A 344 -22.16 30.19 41.18
CA GLY A 344 -23.04 30.47 40.04
C GLY A 344 -22.64 31.72 39.23
N THR A 345 -21.43 32.25 39.43
CA THR A 345 -20.90 33.37 38.65
C THR A 345 -19.72 32.89 37.79
N VAL A 346 -19.86 32.99 36.46
CA VAL A 346 -18.81 32.75 35.47
C VAL A 346 -17.67 33.76 35.65
N LYS A 347 -16.42 33.29 35.57
CA LYS A 347 -15.23 34.13 35.74
C LYS A 347 -14.59 34.45 34.39
N ALA A 348 -14.03 35.64 34.28
CA ALA A 348 -13.21 36.01 33.13
C ALA A 348 -11.87 35.27 33.16
N LEU A 349 -11.44 34.79 32.00
CA LEU A 349 -10.18 34.13 31.74
C LEU A 349 -9.21 35.08 31.03
N SER A 350 -8.02 35.22 31.61
CA SER A 350 -6.87 35.91 31.03
C SER A 350 -5.81 34.90 30.62
N ALA A 351 -4.88 35.31 29.75
CA ALA A 351 -3.71 34.51 29.40
C ALA A 351 -2.98 33.97 30.65
N ASN A 352 -2.37 32.79 30.51
CA ASN A 352 -1.67 32.02 31.52
C ASN A 352 -2.54 31.55 32.71
N GLN A 353 -3.86 31.39 32.54
CA GLN A 353 -4.75 30.90 33.60
C GLN A 353 -5.17 29.45 33.47
N LEU A 354 -5.51 28.98 32.27
CA LEU A 354 -6.02 27.63 32.02
C LEU A 354 -5.68 27.24 30.58
N GLY A 355 -5.08 26.07 30.37
CA GLY A 355 -4.62 25.67 29.05
C GLY A 355 -3.78 24.40 29.00
N PHE A 356 -3.12 24.21 27.87
CA PHE A 356 -2.24 23.08 27.56
C PHE A 356 -0.88 23.55 27.05
N ASN A 357 0.19 22.87 27.44
CA ASN A 357 1.54 23.11 26.92
C ASN A 357 1.85 22.25 25.69
N ASN A 358 1.15 21.13 25.51
CA ASN A 358 1.22 20.28 24.33
C ASN A 358 -0.02 19.39 24.25
N PHE A 359 -0.23 18.84 23.06
CA PHE A 359 -1.23 17.81 22.79
C PHE A 359 -0.74 16.93 21.64
N SER A 360 -0.97 15.63 21.71
CA SER A 360 -0.63 14.70 20.63
C SER A 360 -1.64 13.59 20.51
N VAL A 361 -1.83 13.11 19.28
CA VAL A 361 -2.51 11.87 18.94
C VAL A 361 -1.49 11.04 18.18
N THR A 362 -1.04 9.93 18.78
CA THR A 362 0.00 9.06 18.20
C THR A 362 -0.52 7.65 18.06
N SER A 363 -0.04 6.94 17.05
CA SER A 363 -0.23 5.50 16.88
C SER A 363 1.12 4.80 17.06
N ASP A 364 1.12 3.62 17.65
CA ASP A 364 2.29 2.74 17.67
C ASP A 364 2.38 1.90 16.37
N GLU A 365 1.38 2.00 15.48
CA GLU A 365 1.39 1.46 14.11
C GLU A 365 1.86 2.51 13.09
N ASP A 366 2.84 2.15 12.27
CA ASP A 366 3.26 2.90 11.06
C ASP A 366 2.02 3.25 10.22
N SER A 367 1.79 4.54 9.93
CA SER A 367 0.69 4.95 9.06
C SER A 367 0.87 4.34 7.66
N LEU A 368 -0.19 3.80 7.06
CA LEU A 368 -0.13 3.36 5.66
C LEU A 368 0.32 4.54 4.78
N PRO A 369 1.26 4.36 3.85
CA PRO A 369 1.62 5.41 2.91
C PRO A 369 0.37 5.86 2.13
N LYS A 370 0.23 7.17 1.83
CA LYS A 370 -0.94 7.70 1.07
C LYS A 370 -1.27 6.94 -0.22
N ALA A 371 -0.25 6.44 -0.92
CA ALA A 371 -0.44 5.67 -2.14
C ALA A 371 -1.05 4.28 -1.90
N PHE A 372 -0.94 3.75 -0.68
CA PHE A 372 -1.61 2.53 -0.25
C PHE A 372 -3.03 2.82 0.23
N GLU A 373 -3.32 4.03 0.69
CA GLU A 373 -4.68 4.44 1.05
C GLU A 373 -5.55 4.72 -0.20
N ASP A 374 -5.04 5.50 -1.15
CA ASP A 374 -5.70 5.80 -2.43
C ASP A 374 -4.66 6.08 -3.53
N LEU A 375 -4.21 5.02 -4.20
CA LEU A 375 -3.25 5.13 -5.32
C LEU A 375 -3.80 6.00 -6.45
N SER A 376 -5.09 5.86 -6.76
CA SER A 376 -5.73 6.54 -7.90
C SER A 376 -5.79 8.06 -7.71
N GLY A 377 -6.12 8.50 -6.50
CA GLY A 377 -6.11 9.90 -6.08
C GLY A 377 -4.70 10.47 -6.07
N GLU A 378 -3.73 9.71 -5.54
CA GLU A 378 -2.33 10.13 -5.50
C GLU A 378 -1.69 10.27 -6.89
N VAL A 379 -1.95 9.33 -7.80
CA VAL A 379 -1.53 9.43 -9.21
C VAL A 379 -2.14 10.67 -9.86
N SER A 380 -3.43 10.95 -9.62
CA SER A 380 -4.12 12.12 -10.16
C SER A 380 -3.52 13.43 -9.64
N ARG A 381 -3.25 13.51 -8.32
CA ARG A 381 -2.59 14.66 -7.67
C ARG A 381 -1.20 14.91 -8.27
N VAL A 382 -0.37 13.87 -8.36
CA VAL A 382 0.98 13.96 -8.89
C VAL A 382 0.98 14.34 -10.37
N ASN A 383 0.08 13.79 -11.18
CA ASN A 383 -0.07 14.18 -12.59
C ASN A 383 -0.45 15.66 -12.74
N ALA A 384 -1.30 16.19 -11.85
CA ALA A 384 -1.64 17.61 -11.84
C ALA A 384 -0.43 18.50 -11.50
N LEU A 385 0.47 18.05 -10.62
CA LEU A 385 1.74 18.74 -10.32
C LEU A 385 2.68 18.71 -11.54
N ILE A 386 2.83 17.56 -12.20
CA ILE A 386 3.64 17.43 -13.41
C ILE A 386 3.10 18.30 -14.55
N ALA A 387 1.77 18.44 -14.68
CA ALA A 387 1.16 19.33 -15.66
C ALA A 387 1.49 20.82 -15.39
N GLN A 388 1.69 21.20 -14.14
CA GLN A 388 2.14 22.55 -13.77
C GLN A 388 3.64 22.73 -13.99
N SER A 389 4.45 21.71 -13.67
CA SER A 389 5.90 21.72 -13.83
C SER A 389 6.40 20.33 -14.25
N THR A 390 6.70 20.20 -15.55
CA THR A 390 7.19 18.92 -16.11
C THR A 390 8.52 18.43 -15.51
N SER A 391 9.26 19.30 -14.83
CA SER A 391 10.55 19.03 -14.18
C SER A 391 10.47 19.04 -12.65
N ASP A 392 9.27 18.97 -12.07
CA ASP A 392 9.11 18.89 -10.61
C ASP A 392 9.77 17.60 -10.08
N PRO A 393 10.79 17.69 -9.20
CA PRO A 393 11.59 16.53 -8.83
C PRO A 393 10.82 15.55 -7.94
N GLU A 394 10.02 16.04 -6.99
CA GLU A 394 9.22 15.20 -6.10
C GLU A 394 8.09 14.53 -6.88
N ALA A 395 7.37 15.28 -7.72
CA ALA A 395 6.29 14.72 -8.51
C ALA A 395 6.80 13.66 -9.51
N ASN A 396 7.95 13.87 -10.15
CA ASN A 396 8.54 12.85 -11.02
C ASN A 396 9.04 11.62 -10.24
N LEU A 397 9.57 11.80 -9.02
CA LEU A 397 9.95 10.67 -8.16
C LEU A 397 8.72 9.84 -7.79
N LEU A 398 7.68 10.48 -7.24
CA LEU A 398 6.45 9.80 -6.84
C LEU A 398 5.77 9.12 -8.03
N ARG A 399 5.69 9.80 -9.19
CA ARG A 399 5.05 9.21 -10.37
C ARG A 399 5.76 7.96 -10.87
N GLY A 400 7.10 7.93 -10.78
CA GLY A 400 7.88 6.76 -11.15
C GLY A 400 7.65 5.58 -10.20
N LEU A 401 7.57 5.83 -8.89
CA LEU A 401 7.21 4.81 -7.89
C LEU A 401 5.77 4.31 -8.09
N TYR A 402 4.83 5.22 -8.30
CA TYR A 402 3.41 4.90 -8.49
C TYR A 402 3.17 4.11 -9.79
N ALA A 403 4.00 4.27 -10.82
CA ALA A 403 3.92 3.43 -12.02
C ALA A 403 4.14 1.93 -11.71
N LEU A 404 4.94 1.62 -10.69
CA LEU A 404 5.19 0.25 -10.22
C LEU A 404 4.04 -0.25 -9.33
N LEU A 405 3.41 0.63 -8.56
CA LEU A 405 2.22 0.30 -7.76
C LEU A 405 0.99 0.08 -8.64
N GLU A 406 0.82 0.89 -9.69
CA GLU A 406 -0.27 0.76 -10.67
C GLU A 406 -0.26 -0.63 -11.31
N PHE A 407 0.91 -1.24 -11.54
CA PHE A 407 1.03 -2.63 -12.04
C PHE A 407 0.29 -3.65 -11.16
N VAL A 408 0.27 -3.44 -9.84
CA VAL A 408 -0.44 -4.32 -8.89
C VAL A 408 -1.94 -4.12 -8.98
N GLU A 409 -2.41 -2.89 -9.22
CA GLU A 409 -3.83 -2.56 -9.26
C GLU A 409 -4.48 -2.65 -10.65
N LEU A 410 -3.71 -2.86 -11.73
CA LEU A 410 -4.20 -2.90 -13.12
C LEU A 410 -5.53 -3.67 -13.27
N ASP A 411 -6.52 -2.98 -13.83
CA ASP A 411 -7.90 -3.43 -13.92
C ASP A 411 -8.15 -4.52 -14.99
N GLN A 412 -9.29 -5.20 -14.85
CA GLN A 412 -9.80 -6.29 -15.71
C GLN A 412 -9.91 -5.97 -17.21
N SER A 413 -9.84 -4.69 -17.61
CA SER A 413 -9.88 -4.30 -19.03
C SER A 413 -8.53 -4.36 -19.73
N SER A 414 -7.46 -4.64 -19.00
CA SER A 414 -6.12 -4.87 -19.55
C SER A 414 -5.87 -6.37 -19.70
N ASP A 415 -5.85 -6.85 -20.95
CA ASP A 415 -5.32 -8.18 -21.24
C ASP A 415 -3.91 -8.26 -20.61
N ASN A 416 -3.62 -9.32 -19.83
CA ASN A 416 -2.34 -9.57 -19.13
C ASN A 416 -2.08 -8.78 -17.84
N SER A 417 -3.10 -8.42 -17.05
CA SER A 417 -2.90 -7.88 -15.70
C SER A 417 -2.29 -8.93 -14.74
N LEU A 418 -1.63 -8.48 -13.65
CA LEU A 418 -1.13 -9.39 -12.61
C LEU A 418 -2.27 -10.18 -11.95
N LYS A 419 -3.42 -9.53 -11.75
CA LYS A 419 -4.62 -10.14 -11.16
C LYS A 419 -5.22 -11.21 -12.08
N ASP A 420 -5.20 -10.98 -13.39
CA ASP A 420 -5.67 -11.92 -14.41
C ASP A 420 -4.75 -13.13 -14.51
N PHE A 421 -3.44 -12.89 -14.50
CA PHE A 421 -2.44 -13.95 -14.43
C PHE A 421 -2.61 -14.81 -13.17
N ALA A 422 -2.83 -14.19 -12.01
CA ALA A 422 -3.09 -14.92 -10.76
C ALA A 422 -4.35 -15.82 -10.86
N VAL A 423 -5.43 -15.32 -11.45
CA VAL A 423 -6.64 -16.12 -11.68
C VAL A 423 -6.38 -17.26 -12.66
N SER A 424 -5.63 -17.03 -13.73
CA SER A 424 -5.29 -18.08 -14.69
C SER A 424 -4.43 -19.18 -14.08
N LEU A 425 -3.49 -18.80 -13.20
CA LEU A 425 -2.73 -19.73 -12.38
C LEU A 425 -3.61 -20.57 -11.44
N GLY A 426 -4.77 -20.05 -11.02
CA GLY A 426 -5.72 -20.76 -10.17
C GLY A 426 -5.98 -20.13 -8.79
N VAL A 427 -5.64 -18.85 -8.62
CA VAL A 427 -6.13 -18.05 -7.49
C VAL A 427 -7.61 -17.74 -7.69
N GLU A 428 -8.40 -17.71 -6.62
CA GLU A 428 -9.83 -17.38 -6.69
C GLU A 428 -10.11 -15.99 -7.30
N GLU A 429 -11.25 -15.85 -8.02
CA GLU A 429 -11.58 -14.65 -8.81
C GLU A 429 -11.72 -13.36 -7.98
N SER A 430 -11.92 -13.46 -6.66
CA SER A 430 -12.04 -12.33 -5.74
C SER A 430 -10.80 -11.44 -5.74
N ILE A 431 -9.61 -11.97 -6.06
CA ILE A 431 -8.34 -11.22 -6.17
C ILE A 431 -8.44 -10.07 -7.17
N ARG A 432 -9.36 -10.15 -8.15
CA ARG A 432 -9.57 -9.08 -9.14
C ARG A 432 -10.04 -7.77 -8.51
N ASN A 433 -10.66 -7.82 -7.33
CA ASN A 433 -11.14 -6.66 -6.60
C ASN A 433 -10.09 -6.05 -5.66
N PHE A 434 -8.92 -6.68 -5.53
CA PHE A 434 -7.86 -6.21 -4.64
C PHE A 434 -7.39 -4.80 -5.03
N VAL A 435 -7.33 -3.92 -4.05
CA VAL A 435 -6.64 -2.61 -4.12
C VAL A 435 -5.63 -2.52 -2.98
N LEU A 436 -4.63 -1.64 -3.09
CA LEU A 436 -3.55 -1.54 -2.10
C LEU A 436 -4.06 -1.17 -0.69
N SER A 437 -5.22 -0.52 -0.59
CA SER A 437 -5.84 -0.22 0.70
C SER A 437 -6.30 -1.47 1.44
N ASP A 438 -6.53 -2.56 0.72
CA ASP A 438 -6.86 -3.87 1.28
C ASP A 438 -5.63 -4.58 1.88
N VAL A 439 -4.40 -4.07 1.70
CA VAL A 439 -3.17 -4.79 2.13
C VAL A 439 -3.19 -5.10 3.63
N SER A 440 -3.77 -4.20 4.44
CA SER A 440 -3.88 -4.35 5.89
C SER A 440 -4.91 -5.41 6.30
N THR A 441 -5.82 -5.74 5.40
CA THR A 441 -6.91 -6.71 5.58
C THR A 441 -6.76 -7.93 4.68
N LEU A 442 -5.58 -8.12 4.08
CA LEU A 442 -5.35 -9.19 3.11
C LEU A 442 -5.51 -10.56 3.78
N GLU A 443 -6.56 -11.28 3.43
CA GLU A 443 -6.74 -12.67 3.80
C GLU A 443 -6.00 -13.60 2.83
N ASN A 444 -5.70 -14.83 3.26
CA ASN A 444 -5.10 -15.82 2.37
C ASN A 444 -6.12 -16.23 1.30
N TYR A 445 -5.84 -15.92 0.04
CA TYR A 445 -6.63 -16.40 -1.10
C TYR A 445 -6.44 -17.91 -1.28
N ASN A 446 -7.53 -18.61 -1.63
CA ASN A 446 -7.41 -20.01 -2.01
C ASN A 446 -6.67 -20.13 -3.35
N PHE A 447 -5.82 -21.15 -3.47
CA PHE A 447 -5.00 -21.41 -4.65
C PHE A 447 -4.98 -22.90 -4.94
N ASP A 448 -5.38 -23.26 -6.16
CA ASP A 448 -5.24 -24.59 -6.74
C ASP A 448 -4.78 -24.42 -8.19
N LEU A 449 -3.61 -24.95 -8.56
CA LEU A 449 -3.06 -24.79 -9.91
C LEU A 449 -4.10 -25.21 -10.97
N SER A 450 -4.39 -24.32 -11.91
CA SER A 450 -5.38 -24.58 -12.95
C SER A 450 -4.83 -25.51 -14.03
N ASP A 451 -5.55 -26.60 -14.34
CA ASP A 451 -5.23 -27.51 -15.45
C ASP A 451 -5.12 -26.77 -16.81
N SER A 452 -5.83 -25.64 -16.98
CA SER A 452 -5.85 -24.89 -18.22
C SER A 452 -4.72 -23.85 -18.35
N PHE A 453 -3.98 -23.59 -17.27
CA PHE A 453 -2.92 -22.59 -17.24
C PHE A 453 -1.88 -22.86 -18.34
N GLN A 454 -1.50 -21.81 -19.08
CA GLN A 454 -0.39 -21.82 -20.03
C GLN A 454 0.79 -21.03 -19.47
N ALA A 455 1.98 -21.63 -19.45
CA ALA A 455 3.18 -20.95 -18.96
C ALA A 455 3.57 -19.73 -19.83
N GLU A 456 3.13 -19.64 -21.10
CA GLU A 456 3.30 -18.44 -21.93
C GLU A 456 2.71 -17.18 -21.29
N GLU A 457 1.64 -17.30 -20.49
CA GLU A 457 0.96 -16.16 -19.88
C GLU A 457 1.88 -15.35 -18.93
N LEU A 458 2.86 -15.99 -18.27
CA LEU A 458 3.87 -15.28 -17.48
C LEU A 458 4.70 -14.34 -18.36
N ALA A 459 4.99 -14.82 -19.56
CA ALA A 459 5.86 -14.17 -20.49
C ALA A 459 5.12 -13.05 -21.25
N GLU A 460 3.80 -13.17 -21.40
CA GLU A 460 2.88 -12.10 -21.81
C GLU A 460 2.70 -11.04 -20.72
N LEU A 461 2.51 -11.43 -19.45
CA LEU A 461 2.48 -10.51 -18.30
C LEU A 461 3.74 -9.63 -18.27
N PHE A 462 4.91 -10.22 -18.48
CA PHE A 462 6.16 -9.47 -18.55
C PHE A 462 6.20 -8.51 -19.74
N GLU A 463 5.87 -8.98 -20.95
CA GLU A 463 5.94 -8.19 -22.17
C GLU A 463 4.95 -7.01 -22.19
N TYR A 464 3.71 -7.26 -21.78
CA TYR A 464 2.62 -6.31 -21.96
C TYR A 464 2.30 -5.45 -20.73
N SER A 465 2.75 -5.86 -19.54
CA SER A 465 2.42 -5.15 -18.29
C SER A 465 3.65 -4.74 -17.49
N LEU A 466 4.50 -5.67 -17.07
CA LEU A 466 5.63 -5.36 -16.19
C LEU A 466 6.69 -4.49 -16.88
N ILE A 467 7.13 -4.86 -18.10
CA ILE A 467 8.14 -4.11 -18.83
C ILE A 467 7.67 -2.66 -19.11
N PRO A 468 6.44 -2.41 -19.60
CA PRO A 468 5.92 -1.05 -19.75
C PRO A 468 5.88 -0.24 -18.45
N ALA A 469 5.53 -0.87 -17.31
CA ALA A 469 5.56 -0.19 -16.00
C ALA A 469 6.99 0.24 -15.61
N LEU A 470 7.97 -0.64 -15.82
CA LEU A 470 9.39 -0.35 -15.59
C LEU A 470 9.94 0.76 -16.50
N GLU A 471 9.55 0.77 -17.78
CA GLU A 471 9.90 1.84 -18.72
C GLU A 471 9.28 3.18 -18.32
N SER A 472 8.02 3.16 -17.87
CA SER A 472 7.34 4.34 -17.36
C SER A 472 8.06 4.91 -16.14
N ALA A 473 8.41 4.04 -15.17
CA ALA A 473 9.16 4.42 -13.98
C ALA A 473 10.50 5.09 -14.32
N ASP A 474 11.34 4.47 -15.15
CA ASP A 474 12.63 5.06 -15.58
C ASP A 474 12.43 6.39 -16.33
N ALA A 475 11.40 6.48 -17.17
CA ALA A 475 11.10 7.70 -17.90
C ALA A 475 10.75 8.89 -16.97
N TYR A 476 10.13 8.64 -15.82
CA TYR A 476 9.90 9.67 -14.81
C TYR A 476 11.14 9.97 -13.97
N PHE A 477 11.83 8.94 -13.47
CA PHE A 477 13.07 9.12 -12.71
C PHE A 477 14.15 9.88 -13.49
N SER A 478 14.26 9.64 -14.80
CA SER A 478 15.23 10.31 -15.67
C SER A 478 15.03 11.83 -15.81
N LYS A 479 13.86 12.36 -15.42
CA LYS A 479 13.56 13.80 -15.45
C LYS A 479 14.05 14.53 -14.19
N ILE A 480 14.47 13.81 -13.16
CA ILE A 480 14.97 14.39 -11.91
C ILE A 480 16.43 14.85 -12.12
N GLY A 481 16.70 16.13 -11.82
CA GLY A 481 18.03 16.71 -11.99
C GLY A 481 19.07 16.16 -11.00
N SER A 482 20.33 16.09 -11.42
CA SER A 482 21.43 15.47 -10.65
C SER A 482 21.87 16.21 -9.36
N ASN A 483 21.34 17.40 -9.10
CA ASN A 483 21.68 18.24 -7.93
C ASN A 483 20.44 18.54 -7.06
N GLN A 484 19.37 17.75 -7.20
CA GLN A 484 18.14 17.95 -6.43
C GLN A 484 18.19 17.12 -5.13
N THR A 485 17.52 17.65 -4.10
CA THR A 485 17.22 16.93 -2.87
C THR A 485 15.73 17.04 -2.64
N ILE A 486 15.09 15.91 -2.42
CA ILE A 486 13.65 15.75 -2.21
C ILE A 486 13.47 15.24 -0.78
N THR A 487 12.49 15.76 -0.06
CA THR A 487 12.15 15.28 1.29
C THR A 487 10.75 14.71 1.22
N LEU A 488 10.62 13.41 1.48
CA LEU A 488 9.34 12.71 1.53
C LEU A 488 8.85 12.72 2.99
N SER A 489 7.63 13.18 3.22
CA SER A 489 7.02 13.15 4.55
C SER A 489 6.68 11.73 5.01
N SER A 490 6.44 11.56 6.31
CA SER A 490 5.93 10.32 6.90
C SER A 490 4.64 9.86 6.21
N GLU A 491 3.72 10.78 5.89
CA GLU A 491 2.49 10.47 5.15
C GLU A 491 2.73 9.84 3.77
N ILE A 492 3.85 10.14 3.11
CA ILE A 492 4.20 9.59 1.79
C ILE A 492 4.87 8.22 1.91
N THR A 493 5.62 8.02 2.99
CA THR A 493 6.56 6.90 3.14
C THR A 493 6.05 5.83 4.08
N GLY A 494 5.11 6.18 4.95
CA GLY A 494 4.64 5.37 6.07
C GLY A 494 5.65 5.26 7.23
N SER A 495 6.80 5.94 7.17
CA SER A 495 7.80 5.90 8.26
C SER A 495 7.57 7.00 9.29
N ASP A 496 8.08 6.78 10.51
CA ASP A 496 8.06 7.75 11.61
C ASP A 496 8.72 9.10 11.27
N GLU A 497 9.77 9.06 10.44
CA GLU A 497 10.56 10.24 10.06
C GLU A 497 10.49 10.51 8.55
N SER A 498 10.82 11.74 8.14
CA SER A 498 10.90 12.10 6.73
C SER A 498 12.13 11.46 6.06
N ILE A 499 11.95 10.87 4.88
CA ILE A 499 13.05 10.28 4.09
C ILE A 499 13.59 11.32 3.12
N THR A 500 14.92 11.50 3.10
CA THR A 500 15.58 12.38 2.13
C THR A 500 16.07 11.59 0.91
N VAL A 501 15.73 12.05 -0.28
CA VAL A 501 16.10 11.45 -1.56
C VAL A 501 16.96 12.41 -2.35
N ASP A 502 18.10 11.95 -2.85
CA ASP A 502 18.97 12.73 -3.74
C ASP A 502 19.33 11.97 -5.01
N SER A 503 20.27 12.52 -5.79
CA SER A 503 20.66 11.94 -7.07
C SER A 503 21.26 10.55 -6.99
N ALA A 504 21.91 10.15 -5.89
CA ALA A 504 22.40 8.77 -5.79
C ALA A 504 21.23 7.80 -5.67
N ASP A 505 20.21 8.13 -4.86
CA ASP A 505 19.01 7.29 -4.71
C ASP A 505 18.29 7.14 -6.05
N VAL A 506 18.14 8.24 -6.79
CA VAL A 506 17.51 8.23 -8.12
C VAL A 506 18.30 7.35 -9.08
N TYR A 507 19.63 7.43 -9.11
CA TYR A 507 20.44 6.55 -9.97
C TYR A 507 20.36 5.08 -9.55
N VAL A 508 20.26 4.78 -8.26
CA VAL A 508 20.02 3.41 -7.79
C VAL A 508 18.65 2.90 -8.24
N LEU A 509 17.57 3.67 -8.04
CA LEU A 509 16.22 3.31 -8.51
C LEU A 509 16.21 3.03 -10.01
N ARG A 510 16.81 3.92 -10.80
CA ARG A 510 16.95 3.75 -12.26
C ARG A 510 17.72 2.49 -12.62
N SER A 511 18.80 2.19 -11.89
CA SER A 511 19.55 0.94 -12.09
C SER A 511 18.67 -0.28 -11.79
N ILE A 512 17.93 -0.28 -10.67
CA ILE A 512 17.05 -1.38 -10.27
C ILE A 512 15.99 -1.64 -11.35
N VAL A 513 15.25 -0.62 -11.78
CA VAL A 513 14.19 -0.81 -12.79
C VAL A 513 14.74 -1.29 -14.13
N ASN A 514 15.95 -0.85 -14.51
CA ASN A 514 16.61 -1.33 -15.72
C ASN A 514 17.12 -2.78 -15.57
N ILE A 515 17.64 -3.20 -14.42
CA ILE A 515 18.01 -4.63 -14.21
C ILE A 515 16.77 -5.50 -14.29
N LEU A 516 15.70 -5.13 -13.59
CA LEU A 516 14.42 -5.85 -13.63
C LEU A 516 13.87 -5.91 -15.06
N GLY A 517 13.91 -4.81 -15.81
CA GLY A 517 13.49 -4.77 -17.21
C GLY A 517 14.34 -5.66 -18.10
N GLY A 518 15.65 -5.74 -17.81
CA GLY A 518 16.59 -6.62 -18.47
C GLY A 518 16.27 -8.10 -18.27
N LEU A 519 16.01 -8.50 -17.03
CA LEU A 519 15.67 -9.87 -16.65
C LEU A 519 14.28 -10.27 -17.16
N ALA A 520 13.27 -9.40 -17.00
CA ALA A 520 11.92 -9.64 -17.51
C ALA A 520 11.91 -9.78 -19.04
N SER A 521 12.63 -8.91 -19.76
CA SER A 521 12.77 -9.00 -21.22
C SER A 521 13.51 -10.27 -21.65
N LEU A 522 14.49 -10.73 -20.84
CA LEU A 522 15.21 -11.97 -21.12
C LEU A 522 14.29 -13.18 -20.96
N GLN A 523 13.55 -13.27 -19.86
CA GLN A 523 12.62 -14.36 -19.60
C GLN A 523 11.50 -14.40 -20.65
N ALA A 524 10.92 -13.24 -20.97
CA ALA A 524 9.89 -13.10 -21.99
C ALA A 524 10.41 -13.27 -23.43
N ALA A 525 11.72 -13.30 -23.66
CA ALA A 525 12.23 -13.56 -25.00
C ALA A 525 12.16 -15.05 -25.41
N PHE A 526 12.05 -15.95 -24.44
CA PHE A 526 12.05 -17.40 -24.66
C PHE A 526 10.64 -17.96 -24.61
N ASP A 527 10.46 -19.05 -25.35
CA ASP A 527 9.24 -19.84 -25.38
C ASP A 527 9.30 -20.91 -24.29
N TRP A 528 8.62 -20.65 -23.18
CA TRP A 528 8.49 -21.58 -22.06
C TRP A 528 7.13 -22.28 -22.07
N ASP A 529 6.35 -22.15 -23.15
CA ASP A 529 4.95 -22.51 -23.11
C ASP A 529 4.76 -24.00 -22.86
N LEU A 530 4.06 -24.30 -21.78
CA LEU A 530 3.67 -25.63 -21.36
C LEU A 530 2.33 -25.50 -20.64
N ASN A 531 1.39 -26.39 -20.98
CA ASN A 531 0.14 -26.47 -20.26
C ASN A 531 0.33 -27.25 -18.95
N ALA A 532 -0.17 -26.69 -17.84
CA ALA A 532 -0.07 -27.30 -16.52
C ALA A 532 -0.72 -28.70 -16.46
N GLY A 533 -1.98 -28.83 -16.93
CA GLY A 533 -2.71 -30.10 -16.90
C GLY A 533 -2.10 -31.19 -17.77
N GLN A 534 -1.51 -30.84 -18.93
CA GLN A 534 -0.76 -31.78 -19.76
C GLN A 534 0.53 -32.25 -19.08
N THR A 535 1.23 -31.35 -18.40
CA THR A 535 2.46 -31.68 -17.67
C THR A 535 2.16 -32.56 -16.47
N GLU A 536 1.11 -32.24 -15.71
CA GLU A 536 0.63 -33.07 -14.60
C GLU A 536 0.15 -34.45 -15.08
N ALA A 537 -0.49 -34.53 -16.24
CA ALA A 537 -0.91 -35.81 -16.81
C ALA A 537 0.28 -36.74 -17.14
N LEU A 538 1.45 -36.18 -17.47
CA LEU A 538 2.68 -36.97 -17.66
C LEU A 538 3.20 -37.53 -16.33
N ASP A 539 3.15 -36.75 -15.25
CA ASP A 539 3.62 -37.17 -13.92
C ASP A 539 2.67 -38.19 -13.25
N ASN A 540 1.37 -38.04 -13.46
CA ASN A 540 0.34 -38.87 -12.85
C ASN A 540 0.13 -40.24 -13.53
N ASP A 541 0.69 -40.49 -14.72
CA ASP A 541 0.61 -41.80 -15.37
C ASP A 541 1.85 -42.65 -15.02
N PRO A 542 1.74 -43.64 -14.11
CA PRO A 542 2.88 -44.46 -13.70
C PRO A 542 3.41 -45.39 -14.80
N SER A 543 2.74 -45.43 -15.97
CA SER A 543 3.21 -46.17 -17.15
C SER A 543 4.02 -45.32 -18.12
N ILE A 544 4.12 -44.01 -17.89
CA ILE A 544 4.86 -43.06 -18.70
C ILE A 544 6.10 -42.60 -17.91
N GLU A 545 7.26 -42.63 -18.56
CA GLU A 545 8.47 -42.00 -18.02
C GLU A 545 8.52 -40.55 -18.51
N VAL A 546 8.59 -39.60 -17.57
CA VAL A 546 8.76 -38.18 -17.89
C VAL A 546 10.20 -37.98 -18.37
N THR A 547 10.35 -37.71 -19.66
CA THR A 547 11.65 -37.52 -20.32
C THR A 547 11.73 -36.18 -21.03
N ALA A 548 12.94 -35.70 -21.32
CA ALA A 548 13.16 -34.45 -22.07
C ALA A 548 12.47 -34.47 -23.45
N GLU A 549 12.50 -35.61 -24.16
CA GLU A 549 11.75 -35.84 -25.40
C GLU A 549 10.25 -35.55 -25.21
N ARG A 550 9.65 -36.05 -24.12
CA ARG A 550 8.22 -35.89 -23.85
C ARG A 550 7.80 -34.48 -23.49
N ILE A 551 8.64 -33.77 -22.74
CA ILE A 551 8.40 -32.34 -22.45
C ILE A 551 8.48 -31.54 -23.75
N ARG A 552 9.44 -31.86 -24.62
CA ARG A 552 9.57 -31.22 -25.94
C ARG A 552 8.44 -31.60 -26.91
N ASP A 553 7.82 -32.77 -26.76
CA ASP A 553 6.62 -33.14 -27.53
C ASP A 553 5.42 -32.26 -27.19
N LEU A 554 5.33 -31.74 -25.95
CA LEU A 554 4.29 -30.79 -25.55
C LEU A 554 4.50 -29.42 -26.20
N ASN A 555 5.76 -28.97 -26.29
CA ASN A 555 6.14 -27.76 -27.02
C ASN A 555 7.47 -27.98 -27.77
N THR A 556 7.36 -28.09 -29.10
CA THR A 556 8.52 -28.38 -29.96
C THR A 556 9.56 -27.26 -30.01
N ASN A 557 9.16 -26.04 -29.61
CA ASN A 557 9.98 -24.85 -29.51
C ASN A 557 10.34 -24.50 -28.04
N PHE A 558 10.13 -25.39 -27.08
CA PHE A 558 10.46 -25.16 -25.68
C PHE A 558 11.93 -24.75 -25.48
N GLY A 559 12.16 -23.61 -24.81
CA GLY A 559 13.48 -22.99 -24.66
C GLY A 559 14.02 -22.28 -25.90
N GLY A 560 13.20 -22.18 -26.96
CA GLY A 560 13.51 -21.48 -28.21
C GLY A 560 13.17 -20.00 -28.15
N ILE A 561 13.49 -19.27 -29.22
CA ILE A 561 13.28 -17.81 -29.27
C ILE A 561 11.81 -17.50 -29.59
N ARG A 562 11.11 -16.86 -28.65
CA ARG A 562 9.81 -16.22 -28.90
C ARG A 562 9.98 -14.84 -29.54
N SER A 563 10.92 -14.03 -29.04
CA SER A 563 11.06 -12.63 -29.44
C SER A 563 12.50 -12.12 -29.42
N ALA A 564 13.09 -11.99 -30.62
CA ALA A 564 14.42 -11.39 -30.78
C ALA A 564 14.47 -9.90 -30.39
N SER A 565 13.35 -9.17 -30.50
CA SER A 565 13.28 -7.77 -30.09
C SER A 565 13.39 -7.64 -28.56
N LEU A 566 12.80 -8.57 -27.79
CA LEU A 566 12.93 -8.61 -26.34
C LEU A 566 14.37 -8.95 -25.89
N LEU A 567 15.11 -9.80 -26.62
CA LEU A 567 16.54 -10.01 -26.36
C LEU A 567 17.34 -8.71 -26.57
N THR A 568 17.08 -8.01 -27.68
CA THR A 568 17.72 -6.70 -27.93
C THR A 568 17.36 -5.70 -26.83
N LYS A 569 16.10 -5.70 -26.38
CA LYS A 569 15.61 -4.85 -25.28
C LYS A 569 16.31 -5.19 -23.96
N SER A 570 16.43 -6.47 -23.63
CA SER A 570 17.15 -6.99 -22.46
C SER A 570 18.59 -6.47 -22.41
N LYS A 571 19.33 -6.59 -23.51
CA LYS A 571 20.70 -6.07 -23.61
C LYS A 571 20.79 -4.58 -23.28
N ASN A 572 19.88 -3.78 -23.85
CA ASN A 572 19.87 -2.33 -23.66
C ASN A 572 19.54 -1.94 -22.21
N PHE A 573 18.60 -2.65 -21.59
CA PHE A 573 18.27 -2.48 -20.19
C PHE A 573 19.46 -2.80 -19.28
N LEU A 574 20.08 -3.99 -19.42
CA LEU A 574 21.25 -4.39 -18.63
C LEU A 574 22.41 -3.41 -18.80
N LYS A 575 22.65 -2.95 -20.03
CA LYS A 575 23.63 -1.90 -20.31
C LYS A 575 23.32 -0.61 -19.56
N THR A 576 22.09 -0.12 -19.65
CA THR A 576 21.64 1.14 -19.03
C THR A 576 21.72 1.05 -17.51
N ALA A 577 21.39 -0.10 -16.93
CA ALA A 577 21.54 -0.34 -15.50
C ALA A 577 22.98 -0.14 -15.03
N VAL A 578 23.94 -0.84 -15.66
CA VAL A 578 25.36 -0.73 -15.27
C VAL A 578 25.88 0.71 -15.44
N GLU A 579 25.56 1.35 -16.57
CA GLU A 579 25.96 2.74 -16.84
C GLU A 579 25.37 3.71 -15.81
N THR A 580 24.14 3.47 -15.36
CA THR A 580 23.47 4.32 -14.37
C THR A 580 24.00 4.06 -12.96
N TYR A 581 24.24 2.82 -12.56
CA TYR A 581 24.85 2.50 -11.27
C TYR A 581 26.27 3.06 -11.14
N ALA A 582 27.03 3.11 -12.25
CA ALA A 582 28.33 3.76 -12.28
C ALA A 582 28.27 5.27 -11.93
N LEU A 583 27.12 5.93 -12.13
CA LEU A 583 26.89 7.30 -11.66
C LEU A 583 26.50 7.34 -10.18
N ALA A 584 25.78 6.33 -9.67
CA ALA A 584 25.36 6.23 -8.27
C ALA A 584 26.53 5.96 -7.32
N SER A 585 27.38 4.97 -7.65
CA SER A 585 28.46 4.47 -6.81
C SER A 585 29.34 5.56 -6.16
N PRO A 586 29.92 6.53 -6.89
CA PRO A 586 30.73 7.58 -6.26
C PRO A 586 29.94 8.50 -5.31
N LEU A 587 28.63 8.67 -5.52
CA LEU A 587 27.76 9.48 -4.67
C LEU A 587 27.34 8.71 -3.41
N LEU A 588 27.06 7.41 -3.53
CA LEU A 588 26.79 6.52 -2.39
C LEU A 588 28.01 6.46 -1.45
N ARG A 589 29.21 6.38 -2.01
CA ARG A 589 30.49 6.32 -1.27
C ARG A 589 30.97 7.67 -0.75
N ALA A 590 30.24 8.77 -0.99
CA ALA A 590 30.64 10.08 -0.54
C ALA A 590 30.62 10.15 1.00
N SER A 591 31.67 10.69 1.62
CA SER A 591 31.79 10.76 3.08
C SER A 591 30.65 11.53 3.76
N SER A 592 29.96 12.40 3.02
CA SER A 592 28.77 13.13 3.49
C SER A 592 27.50 12.28 3.58
N ARG A 593 27.52 11.05 3.05
CA ARG A 593 26.37 10.14 2.98
C ARG A 593 26.55 8.87 3.82
N LEU A 594 27.79 8.52 4.18
CA LEU A 594 28.05 7.31 4.96
C LEU A 594 27.44 7.42 6.36
N GLY A 595 26.66 6.41 6.76
CA GLY A 595 26.03 6.34 8.09
C GLY A 595 24.86 7.31 8.31
N THR A 596 24.22 7.81 7.24
CA THR A 596 22.96 8.56 7.35
C THR A 596 21.78 7.61 7.17
N GLU A 597 20.96 7.42 8.22
CA GLU A 597 19.85 6.45 8.20
C GLU A 597 18.58 6.98 7.50
N GLU A 598 18.41 8.30 7.36
CA GLU A 598 17.23 8.95 6.74
C GLU A 598 17.29 9.02 5.20
N ARG A 599 17.69 7.95 4.51
CA ARG A 599 17.85 7.88 3.03
C ARG A 599 17.17 6.63 2.46
N LEU A 600 16.72 6.69 1.20
CA LEU A 600 16.21 5.49 0.51
C LEU A 600 17.30 4.41 0.37
N PHE A 601 18.51 4.82 -0.01
CA PHE A 601 19.68 3.94 -0.09
C PHE A 601 20.86 4.57 0.64
N SER A 602 21.29 3.91 1.71
CA SER A 602 22.45 4.27 2.51
C SER A 602 23.48 3.13 2.49
N LEU A 603 24.76 3.49 2.63
CA LEU A 603 25.85 2.54 2.82
C LEU A 603 26.51 2.78 4.17
N GLY A 604 26.75 1.71 4.91
CA GLY A 604 27.66 1.71 6.04
C GLY A 604 29.10 1.87 5.56
N SER A 605 29.97 2.30 6.47
CA SER A 605 31.42 2.36 6.21
C SER A 605 32.04 0.97 6.00
N GLU A 606 31.41 -0.03 6.60
CA GLU A 606 31.69 -1.46 6.56
C GLU A 606 31.36 -2.08 5.19
N ASP A 607 30.34 -1.56 4.50
CA ASP A 607 29.83 -2.11 3.24
C ASP A 607 30.61 -1.64 2.01
N LEU A 608 31.60 -0.76 2.19
CA LEU A 608 32.38 -0.18 1.10
C LEU A 608 33.20 -1.21 0.30
N ASN A 609 33.56 -2.34 0.90
CA ASN A 609 34.23 -3.42 0.17
C ASN A 609 33.21 -4.24 -0.64
N GLU A 610 32.07 -4.56 -0.04
CA GLU A 610 31.00 -5.32 -0.71
C GLU A 610 30.43 -4.54 -1.91
N GLU A 611 30.22 -3.23 -1.77
CA GLU A 611 29.79 -2.39 -2.90
C GLU A 611 30.87 -2.33 -4.00
N SER A 612 32.16 -2.38 -3.64
CA SER A 612 33.25 -2.39 -4.62
C SER A 612 33.28 -3.70 -5.42
N ASP A 613 33.03 -4.82 -4.75
CA ASP A 613 32.95 -6.14 -5.40
C ASP A 613 31.72 -6.18 -6.32
N PHE A 614 30.55 -5.74 -5.83
CA PHE A 614 29.33 -5.61 -6.64
C PHE A 614 29.54 -4.73 -7.88
N LYS A 615 30.21 -3.57 -7.73
CA LYS A 615 30.53 -2.69 -8.85
C LYS A 615 31.46 -3.36 -9.86
N GLY A 616 32.38 -4.21 -9.38
CA GLY A 616 33.27 -5.03 -10.20
C GLY A 616 32.50 -6.05 -11.04
N ASP A 617 31.56 -6.78 -10.42
CA ASP A 617 30.70 -7.74 -11.10
C ASP A 617 29.84 -7.08 -12.19
N LEU A 618 29.33 -5.87 -11.93
CA LEU A 618 28.61 -5.09 -12.94
C LEU A 618 29.49 -4.68 -14.13
N ASP A 619 30.76 -4.33 -13.89
CA ASP A 619 31.70 -4.02 -14.97
C ASP A 619 32.03 -5.26 -15.81
N GLU A 620 32.16 -6.43 -15.18
CA GLU A 620 32.36 -7.70 -15.88
C GLU A 620 31.15 -8.04 -16.75
N LEU A 621 29.93 -7.90 -16.21
CA LEU A 621 28.70 -8.04 -16.98
C LEU A 621 28.70 -7.09 -18.19
N TYR A 622 29.02 -5.81 -18.00
CA TYR A 622 29.07 -4.82 -19.09
C TYR A 622 30.05 -5.22 -20.19
N LEU A 623 31.22 -5.75 -19.83
CA LEU A 623 32.19 -6.26 -20.78
C LEU A 623 31.66 -7.48 -21.54
N ALA A 624 31.04 -8.43 -20.84
CA ALA A 624 30.47 -9.64 -21.43
C ALA A 624 29.33 -9.33 -22.43
N LEU A 625 28.57 -8.25 -22.23
CA LEU A 625 27.53 -7.81 -23.18
C LEU A 625 28.09 -7.33 -24.53
N HIS A 626 29.36 -6.92 -24.60
CA HIS A 626 29.95 -6.26 -25.78
C HIS A 626 31.11 -7.03 -26.42
N SER A 627 31.79 -7.89 -25.66
CA SER A 627 33.04 -8.51 -26.05
C SER A 627 33.04 -10.01 -25.76
N ASN A 628 33.96 -10.70 -26.41
CA ASN A 628 34.30 -12.07 -26.07
C ASN A 628 34.81 -12.12 -24.62
N HIS A 629 34.19 -12.98 -23.82
CA HIS A 629 34.52 -13.16 -22.41
C HIS A 629 35.15 -14.54 -22.21
N ASN A 630 36.32 -14.61 -21.59
CA ASN A 630 37.02 -15.88 -21.40
C ASN A 630 36.61 -16.54 -20.09
N LEU A 631 36.01 -17.73 -20.15
CA LEU A 631 35.53 -18.44 -18.96
C LEU A 631 36.65 -19.11 -18.16
N ARG A 632 37.89 -19.14 -18.69
CA ARG A 632 39.04 -19.78 -18.03
C ARG A 632 40.03 -18.75 -17.51
N GLU A 633 40.35 -18.87 -16.24
CA GLU A 633 41.41 -18.09 -15.58
C GLU A 633 42.83 -18.53 -15.99
N ASP A 634 42.96 -19.73 -16.58
CA ASP A 634 44.24 -20.30 -17.02
C ASP A 634 44.81 -19.65 -18.30
N GLY A 635 44.08 -18.70 -18.90
CA GLY A 635 44.46 -17.99 -20.10
C GLY A 635 44.21 -18.74 -21.42
N SER A 636 43.65 -19.95 -21.37
CA SER A 636 43.17 -20.66 -22.57
C SER A 636 41.93 -19.95 -23.13
N THR A 637 41.87 -19.76 -24.44
CA THR A 637 40.73 -19.14 -25.13
C THR A 637 39.72 -20.16 -25.65
N THR A 638 39.87 -21.45 -25.32
CA THR A 638 38.99 -22.52 -25.83
C THR A 638 37.53 -22.31 -25.42
N ASP A 639 37.29 -21.89 -24.18
CA ASP A 639 35.96 -21.66 -23.63
C ASP A 639 35.70 -20.15 -23.54
N THR A 640 35.73 -19.48 -24.69
CA THR A 640 35.34 -18.07 -24.82
C THR A 640 33.85 -17.97 -25.13
N LEU A 641 33.14 -17.11 -24.40
CA LEU A 641 31.72 -16.79 -24.54
C LEU A 641 31.54 -15.51 -25.37
N SER A 642 30.61 -15.50 -26.32
CA SER A 642 30.16 -14.30 -27.03
C SER A 642 28.64 -14.18 -26.99
N LEU A 643 28.13 -13.12 -26.33
CA LEU A 643 26.69 -12.85 -26.23
C LEU A 643 26.15 -12.02 -27.41
N SER A 644 26.96 -11.72 -28.43
CA SER A 644 26.56 -10.85 -29.54
C SER A 644 25.38 -11.41 -30.33
N ASN A 645 25.47 -12.69 -30.70
CA ASN A 645 24.46 -13.39 -31.48
C ASN A 645 23.27 -13.78 -30.61
N PHE A 646 23.53 -14.08 -29.33
CA PHE A 646 22.49 -14.33 -28.33
C PHE A 646 21.51 -13.16 -28.25
N PHE A 647 22.00 -11.95 -27.96
CA PHE A 647 21.11 -10.77 -27.87
C PHE A 647 20.58 -10.26 -29.22
N ALA A 648 21.16 -10.72 -30.34
CA ALA A 648 20.60 -10.48 -31.67
C ALA A 648 19.45 -11.46 -32.02
N GLY A 649 19.12 -12.40 -31.13
CA GLY A 649 18.11 -13.43 -31.35
C GLY A 649 18.50 -14.44 -32.42
N GLN A 650 19.78 -14.77 -32.52
CA GLN A 650 20.33 -15.70 -33.51
C GLN A 650 20.75 -17.05 -32.91
N VAL A 651 20.66 -17.21 -31.58
CA VAL A 651 21.01 -18.44 -30.86
C VAL A 651 19.71 -19.14 -30.46
N ASP A 652 19.17 -19.96 -31.36
CA ASP A 652 17.90 -20.68 -31.15
C ASP A 652 18.18 -22.15 -30.78
N ILE A 653 18.27 -22.41 -29.48
CA ILE A 653 18.79 -23.67 -28.92
C ILE A 653 18.07 -24.92 -29.44
N PRO A 654 16.72 -24.97 -29.51
CA PRO A 654 16.00 -26.13 -30.06
C PRO A 654 16.41 -26.49 -31.49
N THR A 655 16.84 -25.51 -32.30
CA THR A 655 17.27 -25.74 -33.69
C THR A 655 18.74 -26.13 -33.83
N LEU A 656 19.54 -25.83 -32.80
CA LEU A 656 20.99 -26.08 -32.77
C LEU A 656 21.33 -27.47 -32.22
N LEU A 657 20.46 -28.02 -31.37
CA LEU A 657 20.63 -29.33 -30.74
C LEU A 657 20.01 -30.47 -31.57
N PRO A 658 20.55 -31.70 -31.49
CA PRO A 658 20.00 -32.85 -32.20
C PRO A 658 18.63 -33.28 -31.64
N GLU A 659 17.98 -34.24 -32.30
CA GLU A 659 16.73 -34.82 -31.80
C GLU A 659 16.95 -35.54 -30.47
N LEU A 660 15.96 -35.46 -29.58
CA LEU A 660 15.95 -36.15 -28.28
C LEU A 660 15.38 -37.56 -28.44
N VAL A 661 15.93 -38.50 -27.67
CA VAL A 661 15.45 -39.87 -27.47
C VAL A 661 15.50 -40.14 -25.97
N GLY A 662 14.34 -40.12 -25.32
CA GLY A 662 14.26 -40.03 -23.86
C GLY A 662 14.94 -38.75 -23.34
N ASP A 663 15.94 -38.92 -22.48
CA ASP A 663 16.70 -37.81 -21.87
C ASP A 663 18.00 -37.47 -22.60
N GLN A 664 18.30 -38.17 -23.70
CA GLN A 664 19.56 -38.02 -24.44
C GLN A 664 19.31 -37.52 -25.86
N PHE A 665 20.32 -36.89 -26.47
CA PHE A 665 20.35 -36.61 -27.90
C PHE A 665 20.70 -37.87 -28.69
N GLU A 666 20.07 -38.04 -29.86
CA GLU A 666 20.31 -39.18 -30.75
C GLU A 666 21.78 -39.29 -31.21
N THR A 667 22.49 -38.17 -31.24
CA THR A 667 23.86 -38.04 -31.73
C THR A 667 24.60 -36.93 -31.00
N ASP A 668 25.94 -36.98 -31.04
CA ASP A 668 26.83 -35.92 -30.57
C ASP A 668 27.19 -34.92 -31.68
N GLN A 669 26.71 -35.16 -32.90
CA GLN A 669 26.94 -34.30 -34.07
C GLN A 669 25.93 -33.16 -34.12
N VAL A 670 26.40 -31.92 -34.09
CA VAL A 670 25.55 -30.73 -34.19
C VAL A 670 25.74 -30.04 -35.52
N SER A 671 24.73 -29.29 -35.97
CA SER A 671 24.78 -28.53 -37.22
C SER A 671 25.73 -27.34 -37.15
N ASP A 672 25.88 -26.75 -35.96
CA ASP A 672 26.79 -25.66 -35.66
C ASP A 672 27.48 -25.89 -34.29
N PRO A 673 28.76 -26.34 -34.29
CA PRO A 673 29.53 -26.57 -33.07
C PRO A 673 29.79 -25.33 -32.22
N THR A 674 29.59 -24.13 -32.78
CA THR A 674 29.74 -22.87 -32.03
C THR A 674 28.48 -22.48 -31.26
N LEU A 675 27.40 -23.27 -31.39
CA LEU A 675 26.07 -23.00 -30.81
C LEU A 675 25.56 -21.60 -31.17
N GLY A 676 25.45 -21.31 -32.47
CA GLY A 676 25.00 -20.01 -32.96
C GLY A 676 26.03 -18.89 -32.73
N GLY A 677 27.30 -19.25 -32.55
CA GLY A 677 28.39 -18.32 -32.21
C GLY A 677 28.47 -17.95 -30.73
N LEU A 678 27.72 -18.61 -29.84
CA LEU A 678 27.83 -18.44 -28.39
C LEU A 678 29.22 -18.82 -27.88
N PHE A 679 29.79 -19.89 -28.45
CA PHE A 679 31.15 -20.36 -28.19
C PHE A 679 31.98 -20.32 -29.48
N PRO A 680 32.50 -19.15 -29.89
CA PRO A 680 33.13 -18.96 -31.20
C PRO A 680 34.37 -19.83 -31.47
N ASN A 681 34.98 -20.38 -30.41
CA ASN A 681 36.19 -21.19 -30.50
C ASN A 681 35.93 -22.70 -30.34
N TRP A 682 34.66 -23.11 -30.19
CA TRP A 682 34.31 -24.53 -30.16
C TRP A 682 34.29 -25.14 -31.56
N ASP A 683 34.69 -26.41 -31.63
CA ASP A 683 34.58 -27.24 -32.82
C ASP A 683 33.79 -28.51 -32.50
N GLN A 684 33.50 -29.32 -33.54
CA GLN A 684 32.72 -30.54 -33.37
C GLN A 684 33.38 -31.52 -32.40
N ALA A 685 34.71 -31.57 -32.33
CA ALA A 685 35.41 -32.46 -31.41
C ALA A 685 35.21 -32.04 -29.95
N ARG A 686 35.26 -30.73 -29.67
CA ARG A 686 35.03 -30.17 -28.33
C ARG A 686 33.61 -30.43 -27.85
N ILE A 687 32.60 -30.10 -28.64
CA ILE A 687 31.20 -30.28 -28.23
C ILE A 687 30.85 -31.77 -28.08
N SER A 688 31.32 -32.64 -28.99
CA SER A 688 31.19 -34.10 -28.84
C SER A 688 31.78 -34.59 -27.52
N ALA A 689 32.98 -34.14 -27.16
CA ALA A 689 33.62 -34.53 -25.91
C ALA A 689 32.80 -34.08 -24.69
N LEU A 690 32.24 -32.87 -24.72
CA LEU A 690 31.39 -32.34 -23.64
C LEU A 690 30.05 -33.10 -23.53
N MET A 691 29.39 -33.37 -24.66
CA MET A 691 28.12 -34.12 -24.67
C MET A 691 28.30 -35.55 -24.17
N LEU A 692 29.41 -36.21 -24.52
CA LEU A 692 29.72 -37.56 -24.03
C LEU A 692 30.13 -37.58 -22.55
N ASP A 693 30.94 -36.62 -22.11
CA ASP A 693 31.37 -36.49 -20.71
C ASP A 693 30.17 -36.22 -19.78
N ALA A 694 29.19 -35.45 -20.25
CA ALA A 694 27.95 -35.17 -19.54
C ALA A 694 26.84 -36.21 -19.76
N GLU A 695 27.13 -37.32 -20.47
CA GLU A 695 26.17 -38.38 -20.80
C GLU A 695 24.91 -37.89 -21.54
N LEU A 696 25.00 -36.78 -22.28
CA LEU A 696 23.89 -36.11 -22.97
C LEU A 696 23.57 -36.70 -24.34
N SER A 697 24.44 -37.52 -24.94
CA SER A 697 24.20 -38.14 -26.25
C SER A 697 24.36 -39.65 -26.19
N ILE A 698 23.55 -40.36 -26.96
CA ILE A 698 23.70 -41.81 -27.12
C ILE A 698 25.09 -42.09 -27.75
N PRO A 699 25.99 -42.82 -27.08
CA PRO A 699 27.30 -43.12 -27.62
C PRO A 699 27.16 -43.88 -28.94
N GLN A 700 27.55 -43.26 -30.05
CA GLN A 700 27.56 -43.93 -31.34
C GLN A 700 28.68 -44.98 -31.31
N PRO A 701 28.36 -46.29 -31.34
CA PRO A 701 29.39 -47.32 -31.23
C PRO A 701 30.35 -47.21 -32.42
N LYS A 702 31.62 -46.92 -32.16
CA LYS A 702 32.67 -46.93 -33.20
C LYS A 702 33.28 -48.32 -33.30
N GLY A 703 33.54 -48.78 -34.53
CA GLY A 703 34.22 -50.05 -34.77
C GLY A 703 33.37 -51.30 -34.48
N TRP A 704 32.03 -51.18 -34.43
CA TRP A 704 31.19 -52.36 -34.27
C TRP A 704 31.31 -53.31 -35.46
N MET A 705 31.09 -54.59 -35.16
CA MET A 705 31.18 -55.70 -36.10
C MET A 705 29.95 -56.59 -35.95
N TRP A 706 29.30 -56.92 -37.06
CA TRP A 706 28.10 -57.78 -37.07
C TRP A 706 28.45 -59.21 -37.48
N PHE A 707 28.17 -60.18 -36.60
CA PHE A 707 28.66 -61.57 -36.67
C PHE A 707 27.67 -62.63 -37.20
N ASP A 708 26.48 -62.27 -37.68
CA ASP A 708 25.44 -63.25 -38.07
C ASP A 708 25.82 -64.17 -39.24
N SER A 709 26.90 -63.85 -39.96
CA SER A 709 27.40 -64.63 -41.10
C SER A 709 28.84 -65.14 -40.90
N TYR A 710 29.27 -65.34 -39.65
CA TYR A 710 30.63 -65.79 -39.33
C TYR A 710 31.05 -67.00 -40.21
N PRO A 711 32.26 -66.99 -40.82
CA PRO A 711 33.39 -66.07 -40.61
C PRO A 711 33.35 -64.74 -41.38
N TRP A 712 32.30 -64.48 -42.16
CA TRP A 712 32.05 -63.14 -42.72
C TRP A 712 31.42 -62.24 -41.66
N VAL A 713 32.04 -61.08 -41.46
CA VAL A 713 31.63 -60.09 -40.48
C VAL A 713 31.48 -58.76 -41.20
N TYR A 714 30.39 -58.03 -40.98
CA TYR A 714 30.30 -56.68 -41.51
C TYR A 714 31.02 -55.74 -40.54
N SER A 715 32.03 -55.01 -41.03
CA SER A 715 32.79 -54.04 -40.23
C SER A 715 32.27 -52.64 -40.53
N ASN A 716 31.83 -51.93 -39.49
CA ASN A 716 31.45 -50.52 -39.59
C ASN A 716 32.65 -49.65 -40.01
N GLU A 717 33.84 -49.94 -39.46
CA GLU A 717 35.07 -49.20 -39.77
C GLU A 717 35.48 -49.33 -41.25
N GLU A 718 35.37 -50.52 -41.83
CA GLU A 718 35.62 -50.72 -43.26
C GLU A 718 34.44 -50.24 -44.13
N ASN A 719 33.23 -50.11 -43.57
CA ASN A 719 31.97 -49.98 -44.32
C ASN A 719 31.82 -51.09 -45.37
N SER A 720 32.17 -52.33 -45.00
CA SER A 720 32.24 -53.47 -45.90
C SER A 720 32.25 -54.80 -45.15
N TRP A 721 31.97 -55.89 -45.87
CA TRP A 721 32.17 -57.24 -45.37
C TRP A 721 33.66 -57.56 -45.28
N ILE A 722 34.06 -58.13 -44.14
CA ILE A 722 35.39 -58.68 -43.90
C ILE A 722 35.29 -60.18 -43.63
N TYR A 723 36.27 -60.96 -44.10
CA TYR A 723 36.34 -62.39 -43.78
C TYR A 723 37.42 -62.60 -42.73
N LEU A 724 37.05 -63.09 -41.54
CA LEU A 724 37.99 -63.36 -40.46
C LEU A 724 38.65 -64.73 -40.63
N MET A 725 39.98 -64.79 -40.55
CA MET A 725 40.75 -66.02 -40.62
C MET A 725 41.91 -66.01 -39.62
N PRO A 726 42.00 -66.98 -38.69
CA PRO A 726 43.20 -67.17 -37.90
C PRO A 726 44.33 -67.71 -38.79
N TYR A 727 45.51 -67.08 -38.74
CA TYR A 727 46.71 -67.51 -39.47
C TYR A 727 47.97 -67.19 -38.66
N ASP A 728 48.84 -68.18 -38.46
CA ASP A 728 50.15 -68.03 -37.77
C ASP A 728 50.07 -67.27 -36.43
N SER A 729 49.18 -67.72 -35.53
CA SER A 729 48.90 -67.10 -34.22
C SER A 729 48.40 -65.65 -34.25
N LYS A 730 47.97 -65.15 -35.42
CA LYS A 730 47.37 -63.84 -35.62
C LYS A 730 45.94 -63.97 -36.15
N LEU A 731 45.11 -62.97 -35.89
CA LEU A 731 43.80 -62.85 -36.53
C LEU A 731 43.97 -61.99 -37.78
N MET A 732 43.76 -62.57 -38.95
CA MET A 732 43.78 -61.86 -40.23
C MET A 732 42.33 -61.59 -40.67
N TYR A 733 42.12 -60.51 -41.42
CA TYR A 733 40.85 -60.27 -42.11
C TYR A 733 41.09 -59.93 -43.59
N TYR A 734 40.23 -60.45 -44.47
CA TYR A 734 40.18 -60.02 -45.87
C TYR A 734 39.20 -58.85 -45.98
N SER A 735 39.67 -57.66 -46.33
CA SER A 735 38.81 -56.50 -46.61
C SER A 735 38.30 -56.56 -48.04
N VAL A 736 36.99 -56.68 -48.25
CA VAL A 736 36.36 -56.61 -49.58
C VAL A 736 36.61 -55.24 -50.22
N LYS A 737 36.52 -54.17 -49.43
CA LYS A 737 36.77 -52.80 -49.87
C LYS A 737 38.19 -52.57 -50.37
N ARG A 738 39.19 -53.05 -49.62
CA ARG A 738 40.61 -52.86 -49.94
C ARG A 738 41.17 -53.96 -50.84
N ASN A 739 40.40 -55.03 -51.06
CA ASN A 739 40.78 -56.21 -51.84
C ASN A 739 42.12 -56.82 -51.39
N ALA A 740 42.33 -56.90 -50.07
CA ALA A 740 43.60 -57.29 -49.46
C ALA A 740 43.40 -57.99 -48.10
N TRP A 741 44.37 -58.84 -47.73
CA TRP A 741 44.49 -59.42 -46.39
C TRP A 741 45.23 -58.45 -45.47
N LEU A 742 44.66 -58.22 -44.29
CA LEU A 742 45.16 -57.33 -43.26
C LEU A 742 45.20 -58.05 -41.91
N GLU A 743 46.12 -57.66 -41.04
CA GLU A 743 46.19 -58.17 -39.68
C GLU A 743 45.25 -57.35 -38.79
N MET A 744 44.44 -58.03 -37.98
CA MET A 744 43.56 -57.40 -37.01
C MET A 744 44.38 -57.06 -35.75
N SER A 745 44.80 -55.80 -35.65
CA SER A 745 45.56 -55.28 -34.52
C SER A 745 44.63 -54.69 -33.45
N ALA A 746 44.89 -54.98 -32.17
CA ALA A 746 44.13 -54.41 -31.04
C ALA A 746 44.43 -52.92 -30.77
N SER A 747 45.27 -52.26 -31.58
CA SER A 747 45.58 -50.84 -31.44
C SER A 747 44.55 -50.00 -32.21
N GLY A 748 43.40 -49.76 -31.58
CA GLY A 748 42.62 -48.57 -31.90
C GLY A 748 43.44 -47.35 -31.49
N ASN A 749 43.52 -46.34 -32.36
CA ASN A 749 44.03 -45.04 -31.98
C ASN A 749 43.14 -44.48 -30.86
N GLU A 750 43.75 -44.15 -29.72
CA GLU A 750 43.20 -43.23 -28.72
C GLU A 750 42.90 -41.86 -29.36
#